data_AF-A0A259U2K8-F1
#
_entry.id   AF-A0A259U2K8-F1
#
_cell.length_a   1.000
_cell.length_b   1.000
_cell.length_c   1.000
_cell.angle_alpha   90.00
_cell.angle_beta   90.00
_cell.angle_gamma   90.00
#
_symmetry.space_group_name_H-M   'P 1'
#
loop_
_entity.id
_entity.type
_entity.pdbx_description
1 polymer ?
#
loop_
_entity_poly.entity_id
_entity_poly.type
_entity_poly.pdbx_seq_one_letter_code
_entity_poly.pdbx_strand_id
1 'polypeptide(L)'
;MVFQIEGLALHLANSPLSLPALMRPFYRLFGALAFLLTAPLATAATITVNTLNDELNNDGDCSLREAIVSANTNASVDACASGASGRDNISFSITSTPTPALLMLTQQAMEVTEDLTINSGLGGGVTVVIDGADTYRIFAVTGGRFVLQNTVIQNARAERGAGIYIASGAEFSADDCVFRDNVATGVEATDGGAAVYNDGGDVTLVGVSLTGNAASGMSGSGGAVLNNAGTLTITESAFRDNSASRAGGAIEAAGASRTTITDTNFASNSAGSNPGNGGAFHISATGSATITGGVVNNNVATREGGGFWNNTGTMTITGTRFVGNVASGAAGDDGGGALFNNGGTMNVEGITAEGNVANGASGSGGGLMTLGGTLNVRASTLLGNVANRAGAGIESAGATTTVTGGMINGNVIPAASAAPGNGGGIHAGGGTLTIEGATLSGNQATEGGGVWASGGLVIRSSGGTATTISGNIGRGDDATNGGGGVYAETGADATIDGATISANQASGASGSGGGVFVASGASMDINGGTIADNRANRAGAGIENAGGDMIITGVTVLSNIIPAASAAPGNGGGLHAGGGSVTIRGGVFRSNEATEGGGLWSNGTLVIELTGGDSGDQTVIASNIGRGPAADNGGGGVYVESGGEASITSAVIEMNRASGASGSGGGILVASGASATVTGGSIRQNTANRAGAGVENAGGTMQMVNVSVRENVIPAATAAPGNGGGLHSGGGMITIRGGDFTANEATEGGGLWSNGTLVVGDEDDDAATTMITQNIGRGDDATNGGGGVYAETGGDIRLYDAMITDNVASGASGSGGGIFVADESIVVMNRGTVSGNRANRAGAGIEVADDGNSTAKTALVLTNVTVSDNSIATAAPGNGGGIHIGGSGVATIRSSTISGNTAREGAGVWVAGAGALDIALSTVSGNAATEDGGGLYDNGGDSSAEIMLQDVTVALNTAGGNGGGLLSESTDGASYTFANSIIGANTAASGADCFGMFESGGYNLIQNTSGCTINGETDTNVTGMSPMLGDLADNGGFTMTHLPMEGSPAVNAGSSSFDVDQRGFMRSVGQTDIGSVERGSMPVAGEEGPIALATDFSLLPTRPNPARGQATIAYTVAESAPVRVEMYNVLGQLVQTVYDGMGEAGSEQTISVDASRLAPGTYIVRLQSGDQQATRRMTVVR
;
A
#
# COMPACT_ATOMS: atom_id res chain seq x y z
N MET A 1 -33.92 17.15 -54.90
CA MET A 1 -35.36 17.47 -54.78
C MET A 1 -35.49 18.67 -53.85
N VAL A 2 -36.48 19.52 -54.08
CA VAL A 2 -36.59 20.92 -53.63
C VAL A 2 -37.78 21.07 -52.64
N PHE A 3 -37.67 22.02 -51.67
CA PHE A 3 -38.68 22.58 -50.70
C PHE A 3 -39.16 21.66 -49.54
N GLN A 4 -39.56 22.07 -48.32
CA GLN A 4 -39.91 23.33 -47.61
C GLN A 4 -39.95 22.99 -46.07
N ILE A 5 -39.34 23.75 -45.13
CA ILE A 5 -39.85 24.82 -44.22
C ILE A 5 -40.75 24.40 -43.02
N GLU A 6 -40.37 24.92 -41.82
CA GLU A 6 -41.06 25.14 -40.50
C GLU A 6 -41.13 23.98 -39.47
N GLY A 7 -40.79 24.10 -38.17
CA GLY A 7 -40.48 25.27 -37.31
C GLY A 7 -39.89 24.90 -35.92
N LEU A 8 -39.51 25.94 -35.17
CA LEU A 8 -38.90 26.03 -33.80
C LEU A 8 -39.57 25.11 -32.73
N ALA A 9 -38.96 24.66 -31.61
CA ALA A 9 -37.98 25.27 -30.71
C ALA A 9 -37.31 24.23 -29.77
N LEU A 10 -36.20 24.69 -29.15
CA LEU A 10 -35.68 24.38 -27.80
C LEU A 10 -34.54 23.34 -27.60
N HIS A 11 -33.48 23.84 -26.94
CA HIS A 11 -32.46 23.18 -26.10
C HIS A 11 -31.32 22.39 -26.78
N LEU A 12 -30.15 23.02 -26.95
CA LEU A 12 -28.92 22.75 -26.17
C LEU A 12 -27.71 23.47 -26.80
N ALA A 13 -26.98 24.18 -25.96
CA ALA A 13 -25.74 24.87 -26.26
C ALA A 13 -24.54 24.08 -25.68
N ASN A 14 -23.35 24.39 -26.24
CA ASN A 14 -21.99 24.05 -25.79
C ASN A 14 -21.51 22.63 -26.16
N SER A 15 -20.39 22.41 -26.85
CA SER A 15 -19.14 23.19 -27.00
C SER A 15 -18.37 22.76 -28.27
N PRO A 16 -17.35 23.52 -28.73
CA PRO A 16 -16.75 23.44 -30.06
C PRO A 16 -15.41 22.69 -30.13
N LEU A 17 -15.11 22.11 -31.29
CA LEU A 17 -13.81 21.57 -31.68
C LEU A 17 -13.07 22.55 -32.61
N SER A 18 -11.77 22.61 -32.36
CA SER A 18 -10.67 23.40 -32.92
C SER A 18 -10.23 23.04 -34.36
N LEU A 19 -9.72 24.02 -35.14
CA LEU A 19 -8.34 24.12 -35.70
C LEU A 19 -8.22 25.33 -36.69
N PRO A 20 -7.02 25.78 -37.14
CA PRO A 20 -6.62 27.18 -37.14
C PRO A 20 -6.21 27.76 -38.52
N ALA A 21 -5.81 29.04 -38.49
CA ALA A 21 -4.92 29.70 -39.44
C ALA A 21 -5.36 29.85 -40.90
N LEU A 22 -5.95 31.01 -41.23
CA LEU A 22 -5.49 31.86 -42.32
C LEU A 22 -6.17 33.25 -42.24
N MET A 23 -5.42 34.29 -42.63
CA MET A 23 -5.85 35.67 -42.97
C MET A 23 -5.85 36.73 -41.85
N ARG A 24 -4.77 37.53 -41.84
CA ARG A 24 -4.78 39.00 -41.70
C ARG A 24 -4.86 39.63 -43.11
N PRO A 25 -5.23 40.92 -43.29
CA PRO A 25 -6.11 41.78 -42.49
C PRO A 25 -7.18 42.51 -43.36
N PHE A 26 -8.39 42.67 -42.85
CA PHE A 26 -9.32 43.74 -43.28
C PHE A 26 -10.28 44.07 -42.13
N TYR A 27 -9.94 45.06 -41.31
CA TYR A 27 -10.93 45.80 -40.53
C TYR A 27 -10.54 47.28 -40.51
N ARG A 28 -11.00 47.99 -41.55
CA ARG A 28 -11.41 49.38 -41.43
C ARG A 28 -12.93 49.39 -41.60
N LEU A 29 -13.62 50.19 -40.79
CA LEU A 29 -15.05 50.52 -40.86
C LEU A 29 -16.03 49.48 -40.30
N PHE A 30 -16.62 49.73 -39.14
CA PHE A 30 -18.05 50.12 -39.01
C PHE A 30 -18.46 50.27 -37.54
N GLY A 31 -19.13 51.39 -37.24
CA GLY A 31 -19.77 51.63 -35.95
C GLY A 31 -20.56 52.94 -35.94
N ALA A 32 -21.56 53.07 -36.84
CA ALA A 32 -22.63 54.08 -36.69
C ALA A 32 -23.80 53.83 -37.65
N LEU A 33 -24.94 53.34 -37.13
CA LEU A 33 -26.32 53.62 -37.55
C LEU A 33 -27.25 52.91 -36.53
N ALA A 34 -28.31 53.46 -35.95
CA ALA A 34 -29.11 54.63 -36.28
C ALA A 34 -29.90 55.12 -35.04
N PHE A 35 -30.04 56.43 -34.87
CA PHE A 35 -31.33 57.08 -34.59
C PHE A 35 -31.24 58.54 -35.05
N LEU A 36 -32.04 58.91 -36.06
CA LEU A 36 -32.14 60.28 -36.58
C LEU A 36 -32.96 61.14 -35.61
N LEU A 37 -32.33 62.19 -35.09
CA LEU A 37 -32.94 63.48 -34.79
C LEU A 37 -31.89 64.55 -35.10
N THR A 38 -32.27 65.51 -35.95
CA THR A 38 -31.40 66.47 -36.61
C THR A 38 -30.81 67.50 -35.64
N ALA A 39 -29.54 67.33 -35.29
CA ALA A 39 -28.66 68.42 -34.86
C ALA A 39 -27.72 68.77 -36.03
N PRO A 40 -27.34 70.06 -36.22
CA PRO A 40 -26.39 70.43 -37.26
C PRO A 40 -25.07 69.69 -37.04
N LEU A 41 -24.49 69.15 -38.12
CA LEU A 41 -23.15 68.57 -38.13
C LEU A 41 -22.16 69.63 -37.63
N ALA A 42 -21.56 69.40 -36.47
CA ALA A 42 -20.37 70.11 -36.01
C ALA A 42 -19.28 70.01 -37.10
N THR A 43 -18.90 71.13 -37.70
CA THR A 43 -17.84 71.19 -38.70
C THR A 43 -16.49 71.31 -37.99
N ALA A 44 -15.66 70.28 -38.07
CA ALA A 44 -14.28 70.33 -37.58
C ALA A 44 -13.41 71.30 -38.43
N ALA A 45 -12.63 72.18 -37.79
CA ALA A 45 -11.61 72.97 -38.47
C ALA A 45 -10.31 72.17 -38.64
N THR A 46 -9.49 72.53 -39.64
CA THR A 46 -8.11 72.06 -39.75
C THR A 46 -7.16 73.22 -39.54
N ILE A 47 -6.31 73.13 -38.52
CA ILE A 47 -5.31 74.14 -38.15
C ILE A 47 -3.94 73.59 -38.53
N THR A 48 -3.14 74.37 -39.28
CA THR A 48 -1.85 73.91 -39.81
C THR A 48 -0.72 74.61 -39.10
N VAL A 49 0.05 73.86 -38.32
CA VAL A 49 1.28 74.31 -37.65
C VAL A 49 2.40 74.38 -38.68
N ASN A 50 3.10 75.51 -38.77
CA ASN A 50 4.14 75.75 -39.77
C ASN A 50 5.52 76.09 -39.16
N THR A 51 5.62 76.20 -37.83
CA THR A 51 6.86 76.42 -37.07
C THR A 51 7.08 75.33 -36.02
N LEU A 52 8.32 75.17 -35.56
CA LEU A 52 8.70 74.27 -34.45
C LEU A 52 8.94 75.05 -33.14
N ASN A 53 8.74 76.37 -33.14
CA ASN A 53 8.89 77.17 -31.93
C ASN A 53 7.74 76.88 -30.95
N ASP A 54 8.05 76.93 -29.65
CA ASP A 54 7.04 76.91 -28.59
C ASP A 54 6.80 78.33 -28.08
N GLU A 55 5.77 79.01 -28.60
CA GLU A 55 5.56 80.45 -28.36
C GLU A 55 4.06 80.85 -28.37
N LEU A 56 3.78 82.12 -28.04
CA LEU A 56 2.45 82.77 -28.03
C LEU A 56 2.59 84.27 -28.42
N ASN A 57 3.59 84.56 -29.22
CA ASN A 57 3.94 85.89 -29.67
C ASN A 57 3.09 86.24 -30.92
N ASN A 58 3.43 87.29 -31.66
CA ASN A 58 2.68 87.68 -32.87
C ASN A 58 3.70 87.97 -33.99
N ASP A 59 4.30 86.92 -34.55
CA ASP A 59 5.35 87.02 -35.57
C ASP A 59 4.90 86.53 -36.96
N GLY A 60 3.64 86.09 -37.08
CA GLY A 60 3.00 85.68 -38.32
C GLY A 60 3.26 84.23 -38.70
N ASP A 61 3.80 83.41 -37.80
CA ASP A 61 3.79 81.96 -37.90
C ASP A 61 2.66 81.33 -37.06
N CYS A 62 2.47 80.01 -37.17
CA CYS A 62 1.46 79.27 -36.41
C CYS A 62 2.16 78.13 -35.68
N SER A 63 2.42 78.30 -34.40
CA SER A 63 3.01 77.26 -33.54
C SER A 63 1.99 76.25 -33.04
N LEU A 64 2.46 75.13 -32.51
CA LEU A 64 1.57 74.12 -31.91
C LEU A 64 0.76 74.70 -30.74
N ARG A 65 1.38 75.57 -29.94
CA ARG A 65 0.72 76.17 -28.78
C ARG A 65 -0.39 77.12 -29.21
N GLU A 66 -0.14 77.98 -30.19
CA GLU A 66 -1.15 78.85 -30.77
C GLU A 66 -2.28 78.05 -31.41
N ALA A 67 -1.95 76.97 -32.12
CA ALA A 67 -2.95 76.10 -32.75
C ALA A 67 -3.89 75.47 -31.73
N ILE A 68 -3.38 75.04 -30.57
CA ILE A 68 -4.19 74.50 -29.47
C ILE A 68 -5.07 75.59 -28.84
N VAL A 69 -4.55 76.80 -28.62
CA VAL A 69 -5.36 77.92 -28.10
C VAL A 69 -6.47 78.28 -29.10
N SER A 70 -6.17 78.26 -30.39
CA SER A 70 -7.14 78.52 -31.46
C SER A 70 -8.27 77.47 -31.47
N ALA A 71 -7.93 76.19 -31.30
CA ALA A 71 -8.90 75.10 -31.18
C ALA A 71 -9.77 75.25 -29.91
N ASN A 72 -9.15 75.43 -28.74
CA ASN A 72 -9.87 75.57 -27.47
C ASN A 72 -10.84 76.77 -27.44
N THR A 73 -10.48 77.88 -28.09
CA THR A 73 -11.26 79.13 -28.04
C THR A 73 -12.18 79.33 -29.26
N ASN A 74 -12.06 78.49 -30.28
CA ASN A 74 -12.72 78.66 -31.58
C ASN A 74 -12.46 80.04 -32.21
N ALA A 75 -11.28 80.62 -31.98
CA ALA A 75 -10.90 81.95 -32.45
C ALA A 75 -9.46 81.91 -33.01
N SER A 76 -9.19 82.68 -34.06
CA SER A 76 -7.84 82.72 -34.65
C SER A 76 -6.81 83.26 -33.64
N VAL A 77 -5.63 82.67 -33.61
CA VAL A 77 -4.48 83.06 -32.80
C VAL A 77 -3.28 83.21 -33.75
N ASP A 78 -2.67 84.40 -33.80
CA ASP A 78 -1.68 84.81 -34.81
C ASP A 78 -2.01 84.31 -36.24
N ALA A 79 -1.16 83.48 -36.86
CA ALA A 79 -1.39 82.92 -38.20
C ALA A 79 -2.19 81.61 -38.18
N CYS A 80 -2.56 81.08 -37.02
CA CYS A 80 -3.41 79.90 -36.90
C CYS A 80 -4.87 80.21 -37.25
N ALA A 81 -5.43 79.41 -38.15
CA ALA A 81 -6.86 79.45 -38.47
C ALA A 81 -7.71 79.22 -37.21
N SER A 82 -8.85 79.91 -37.09
CA SER A 82 -9.78 79.74 -35.98
C SER A 82 -10.29 78.29 -35.89
N GLY A 83 -10.36 77.75 -34.68
CA GLY A 83 -11.09 76.51 -34.41
C GLY A 83 -12.59 76.59 -34.73
N ALA A 84 -13.29 75.46 -34.65
CA ALA A 84 -14.74 75.39 -34.87
C ALA A 84 -15.44 74.49 -33.83
N SER A 85 -16.74 74.72 -33.62
CA SER A 85 -17.56 73.86 -32.76
C SER A 85 -17.58 72.43 -33.31
N GLY A 86 -16.77 71.54 -32.73
CA GLY A 86 -16.50 70.20 -33.22
C GLY A 86 -15.08 69.75 -32.85
N ARG A 87 -14.67 68.57 -33.33
CA ARG A 87 -13.32 68.06 -33.10
C ARG A 87 -12.34 68.64 -34.11
N ASP A 88 -11.60 69.66 -33.73
CA ASP A 88 -10.60 70.26 -34.61
C ASP A 88 -9.43 69.32 -34.88
N ASN A 89 -8.76 69.51 -36.02
CA ASN A 89 -7.62 68.72 -36.45
C ASN A 89 -6.38 69.60 -36.65
N ILE A 90 -5.35 69.39 -35.85
CA ILE A 90 -4.04 70.02 -35.99
C ILE A 90 -3.12 69.12 -36.82
N SER A 91 -2.50 69.70 -37.84
CA SER A 91 -1.53 69.03 -38.71
C SER A 91 -0.30 69.91 -38.90
N PHE A 92 0.82 69.33 -39.34
CA PHE A 92 2.08 70.06 -39.52
C PHE A 92 2.44 70.20 -41.00
N SER A 93 2.90 71.40 -41.38
CA SER A 93 3.43 71.72 -42.72
C SER A 93 4.66 72.61 -42.59
N ILE A 94 5.78 72.03 -42.14
CA ILE A 94 7.06 72.73 -41.95
C ILE A 94 7.91 72.59 -43.21
N THR A 95 8.30 73.70 -43.83
CA THR A 95 8.94 73.73 -45.16
C THR A 95 10.46 73.54 -45.16
N SER A 96 11.11 73.62 -43.98
CA SER A 96 12.54 73.33 -43.78
C SER A 96 12.74 72.51 -42.50
N THR A 97 12.62 71.19 -42.57
CA THR A 97 12.68 70.33 -41.38
C THR A 97 14.11 69.83 -41.10
N PRO A 98 14.68 70.14 -39.91
CA PRO A 98 15.75 69.33 -39.35
C PRO A 98 15.27 67.89 -39.20
N THR A 99 16.17 66.92 -39.30
CA THR A 99 15.87 65.51 -39.01
C THR A 99 16.60 65.10 -37.73
N PRO A 100 15.88 64.88 -36.59
CA PRO A 100 14.42 64.92 -36.40
C PRO A 100 13.83 66.35 -36.29
N ALA A 101 12.53 66.48 -36.62
CA ALA A 101 11.78 67.73 -36.45
C ALA A 101 11.41 67.92 -34.97
N LEU A 102 12.20 68.72 -34.25
CA LEU A 102 12.16 68.86 -32.80
C LEU A 102 11.44 70.17 -32.39
N LEU A 103 10.34 70.03 -31.64
CA LEU A 103 9.65 71.10 -30.92
C LEU A 103 10.04 71.00 -29.44
N MET A 104 10.76 71.98 -28.92
CA MET A 104 11.22 72.02 -27.53
C MET A 104 10.36 72.99 -26.72
N LEU A 105 9.76 72.52 -25.62
CA LEU A 105 8.97 73.37 -24.74
C LEU A 105 9.86 74.38 -24.02
N THR A 106 9.39 75.62 -23.93
CA THR A 106 10.06 76.73 -23.23
C THR A 106 9.23 77.28 -22.07
N GLN A 107 8.00 76.79 -21.92
CA GLN A 107 7.02 77.27 -20.95
C GLN A 107 6.08 76.14 -20.49
N GLN A 108 5.09 76.50 -19.67
CA GLN A 108 4.14 75.56 -19.05
C GLN A 108 3.40 74.64 -20.05
N ALA A 109 2.76 73.60 -19.54
CA ALA A 109 2.03 72.60 -20.34
C ALA A 109 1.01 73.23 -21.31
N MET A 110 0.79 72.55 -22.44
CA MET A 110 -0.28 72.88 -23.37
C MET A 110 -1.60 72.28 -22.85
N GLU A 111 -2.56 73.14 -22.50
CA GLU A 111 -3.88 72.71 -22.03
C GLU A 111 -4.83 72.39 -23.18
N VAL A 112 -5.50 71.24 -23.12
CA VAL A 112 -6.55 70.82 -24.06
C VAL A 112 -7.88 70.79 -23.30
N THR A 113 -8.83 71.62 -23.72
CA THR A 113 -10.14 71.78 -23.06
C THR A 113 -11.33 71.35 -23.91
N GLU A 114 -11.12 71.20 -25.22
CA GLU A 114 -12.13 70.85 -26.23
C GLU A 114 -11.72 69.59 -27.01
N ASP A 115 -12.64 69.06 -27.81
CA ASP A 115 -12.37 67.93 -28.71
C ASP A 115 -11.26 68.29 -29.73
N LEU A 116 -10.16 67.53 -29.72
CA LEU A 116 -8.99 67.83 -30.53
C LEU A 116 -8.31 66.59 -31.09
N THR A 117 -7.86 66.64 -32.34
CA THR A 117 -6.92 65.68 -32.93
C THR A 117 -5.61 66.37 -33.31
N ILE A 118 -4.47 65.80 -32.94
CA ILE A 118 -3.14 66.22 -33.41
C ILE A 118 -2.54 65.05 -34.20
N ASN A 119 -2.20 65.29 -35.46
CA ASN A 119 -1.42 64.35 -36.27
C ASN A 119 -0.08 64.98 -36.67
N SER A 120 0.99 64.43 -36.12
CA SER A 120 2.36 64.93 -36.27
C SER A 120 3.14 64.32 -37.45
N GLY A 121 2.46 63.59 -38.34
CA GLY A 121 3.07 63.02 -39.54
C GLY A 121 3.38 64.09 -40.59
N LEU A 122 4.66 64.27 -40.95
CA LEU A 122 5.12 65.21 -41.98
C LEU A 122 5.21 64.58 -43.38
N GLY A 123 4.83 63.30 -43.53
CA GLY A 123 5.11 62.50 -44.72
C GLY A 123 6.55 61.98 -44.78
N GLY A 124 6.83 61.00 -45.65
CA GLY A 124 8.19 60.45 -45.83
C GLY A 124 8.77 59.70 -44.63
N GLY A 125 7.96 59.35 -43.62
CA GLY A 125 8.41 58.69 -42.40
C GLY A 125 8.98 59.63 -41.33
N VAL A 126 8.84 60.95 -41.50
CA VAL A 126 9.28 61.95 -40.52
C VAL A 126 8.12 62.28 -39.57
N THR A 127 8.38 62.19 -38.26
CA THR A 127 7.44 62.54 -37.17
C THR A 127 7.98 63.71 -36.37
N VAL A 128 7.09 64.58 -35.87
CA VAL A 128 7.46 65.63 -34.92
C VAL A 128 7.79 65.01 -33.56
N VAL A 129 8.90 65.45 -32.98
CA VAL A 129 9.30 65.17 -31.60
C VAL A 129 8.94 66.38 -30.76
N ILE A 130 8.09 66.19 -29.77
CA ILE A 130 7.74 67.19 -28.78
C ILE A 130 8.51 66.86 -27.49
N ASP A 131 9.38 67.78 -27.10
CA ASP A 131 10.36 67.60 -26.02
C ASP A 131 10.06 68.54 -24.85
N GLY A 132 9.90 68.00 -23.65
CA GLY A 132 9.61 68.76 -22.43
C GLY A 132 10.82 69.47 -21.79
N ALA A 133 12.00 69.41 -22.42
CA ALA A 133 13.24 70.06 -22.01
C ALA A 133 13.68 69.71 -20.57
N ASP A 134 13.42 68.48 -20.13
CA ASP A 134 13.65 67.97 -18.76
C ASP A 134 12.99 68.81 -17.65
N THR A 135 12.05 69.68 -18.01
CA THR A 135 11.54 70.73 -17.12
C THR A 135 10.02 70.76 -17.08
N TYR A 136 9.35 70.54 -18.21
CA TYR A 136 7.93 70.81 -18.37
C TYR A 136 7.11 69.55 -18.60
N ARG A 137 5.85 69.61 -18.15
CA ARG A 137 4.80 68.73 -18.66
C ARG A 137 4.46 69.13 -20.10
N ILE A 138 4.21 68.17 -20.99
CA ILE A 138 3.85 68.49 -22.39
C ILE A 138 2.36 68.86 -22.51
N PHE A 139 1.44 67.96 -22.16
CA PHE A 139 0.00 68.19 -22.29
C PHE A 139 -0.75 68.03 -20.97
N ALA A 140 -1.79 68.85 -20.77
CA ALA A 140 -2.80 68.67 -19.73
C ALA A 140 -4.19 68.66 -20.37
N VAL A 141 -4.87 67.51 -20.34
CA VAL A 141 -6.22 67.33 -20.86
C VAL A 141 -7.21 67.53 -19.72
N THR A 142 -7.86 68.69 -19.70
CA THR A 142 -8.79 69.08 -18.63
C THR A 142 -10.26 69.00 -19.05
N GLY A 143 -10.52 68.81 -20.35
CA GLY A 143 -11.85 68.57 -20.92
C GLY A 143 -11.78 68.09 -22.37
N GLY A 144 -12.90 67.60 -22.89
CA GLY A 144 -13.02 67.13 -24.27
C GLY A 144 -12.34 65.79 -24.56
N ARG A 145 -12.38 65.38 -25.83
CA ARG A 145 -11.69 64.20 -26.35
C ARG A 145 -10.44 64.59 -27.13
N PHE A 146 -9.28 64.19 -26.61
CA PHE A 146 -8.00 64.42 -27.23
C PHE A 146 -7.47 63.17 -27.94
N VAL A 147 -7.12 63.28 -29.23
CA VAL A 147 -6.51 62.22 -30.03
C VAL A 147 -5.13 62.66 -30.50
N LEU A 148 -4.09 61.89 -30.20
CA LEU A 148 -2.71 62.13 -30.61
C LEU A 148 -2.23 61.01 -31.54
N GLN A 149 -1.70 61.37 -32.71
CA GLN A 149 -1.24 60.40 -33.71
C GLN A 149 0.18 60.70 -34.19
N ASN A 150 0.96 59.64 -34.46
CA ASN A 150 2.28 59.72 -35.10
C ASN A 150 3.27 60.70 -34.43
N THR A 151 3.25 60.77 -33.11
CA THR A 151 4.00 61.78 -32.33
C THR A 151 5.01 61.13 -31.41
N VAL A 152 6.17 61.76 -31.24
CA VAL A 152 7.13 61.39 -30.18
C VAL A 152 7.02 62.41 -29.04
N ILE A 153 6.81 61.94 -27.82
CA ILE A 153 6.74 62.69 -26.55
C ILE A 153 7.95 62.30 -25.71
N GLN A 154 8.84 63.24 -25.42
CA GLN A 154 10.08 62.91 -24.71
C GLN A 154 10.56 63.95 -23.69
N ASN A 155 11.45 63.49 -22.80
CA ASN A 155 12.17 64.33 -21.83
C ASN A 155 11.26 65.28 -21.06
N ALA A 156 10.02 64.87 -20.80
CA ALA A 156 9.09 65.66 -20.03
C ALA A 156 9.29 65.43 -18.54
N ARG A 157 9.10 66.48 -17.72
CA ARG A 157 9.25 66.39 -16.27
C ARG A 157 8.11 67.06 -15.52
N ALA A 158 7.46 66.32 -14.62
CA ALA A 158 6.37 66.84 -13.78
C ALA A 158 6.17 65.95 -12.55
N GLU A 159 5.35 66.37 -11.58
CA GLU A 159 4.98 65.50 -10.46
C GLU A 159 4.16 64.28 -10.90
N ARG A 160 3.23 64.49 -11.85
CA ARG A 160 2.31 63.48 -12.42
C ARG A 160 2.16 63.71 -13.91
N GLY A 161 2.10 62.65 -14.72
CA GLY A 161 1.76 62.76 -16.15
C GLY A 161 2.67 63.73 -16.87
N ALA A 162 3.99 63.49 -16.85
CA ALA A 162 4.96 64.43 -17.40
C ALA A 162 4.77 64.58 -18.92
N GLY A 163 4.56 63.48 -19.64
CA GLY A 163 4.05 63.56 -21.01
C GLY A 163 2.66 64.17 -21.03
N ILE A 164 1.68 63.45 -20.45
CA ILE A 164 0.27 63.80 -20.53
C ILE A 164 -0.43 63.57 -19.19
N TYR A 165 -1.12 64.59 -18.70
CA TYR A 165 -2.07 64.49 -17.59
C TYR A 165 -3.51 64.49 -18.11
N ILE A 166 -4.34 63.54 -17.67
CA ILE A 166 -5.77 63.46 -18.00
C ILE A 166 -6.61 63.67 -16.74
N ALA A 167 -7.45 64.70 -16.74
CA ALA A 167 -8.39 64.97 -15.66
C ALA A 167 -9.60 64.03 -15.69
N SER A 168 -10.31 63.95 -14.55
CA SER A 168 -11.55 63.18 -14.45
C SER A 168 -12.57 63.61 -15.51
N GLY A 169 -13.16 62.63 -16.20
CA GLY A 169 -14.18 62.85 -17.23
C GLY A 169 -13.67 63.27 -18.61
N ALA A 170 -12.35 63.44 -18.79
CA ALA A 170 -11.75 63.66 -20.11
C ALA A 170 -11.49 62.35 -20.85
N GLU A 171 -11.41 62.40 -22.19
CA GLU A 171 -11.04 61.25 -23.03
C GLU A 171 -9.68 61.51 -23.70
N PHE A 172 -8.81 60.51 -23.69
CA PHE A 172 -7.52 60.57 -24.38
C PHE A 172 -7.27 59.31 -25.21
N SER A 173 -6.84 59.49 -26.45
CA SER A 173 -6.40 58.41 -27.31
C SER A 173 -5.05 58.71 -27.96
N ALA A 174 -4.13 57.75 -27.90
CA ALA A 174 -2.86 57.80 -28.63
C ALA A 174 -2.79 56.64 -29.63
N ASP A 175 -2.36 56.95 -30.86
CA ASP A 175 -2.28 56.01 -31.98
C ASP A 175 -0.90 56.16 -32.66
N ASP A 176 -0.13 55.07 -32.74
CA ASP A 176 1.23 55.05 -33.32
C ASP A 176 2.16 56.15 -32.73
N CYS A 177 2.05 56.38 -31.42
CA CYS A 177 2.88 57.36 -30.69
C CYS A 177 4.04 56.70 -29.93
N VAL A 178 5.12 57.47 -29.72
CA VAL A 178 6.25 57.08 -28.87
C VAL A 178 6.31 58.00 -27.65
N PHE A 179 6.37 57.43 -26.45
CA PHE A 179 6.63 58.15 -25.21
C PHE A 179 7.95 57.67 -24.64
N ARG A 180 8.99 58.52 -24.63
CA ARG A 180 10.29 58.10 -24.13
C ARG A 180 10.95 59.04 -23.13
N ASP A 181 11.67 58.47 -22.18
CA ASP A 181 12.53 59.20 -21.26
C ASP A 181 11.78 60.31 -20.46
N ASN A 182 10.47 60.14 -20.25
CA ASN A 182 9.68 61.07 -19.44
C ASN A 182 9.82 60.72 -17.95
N VAL A 183 9.81 61.73 -17.08
CA VAL A 183 10.07 61.57 -15.65
C VAL A 183 8.95 62.17 -14.79
N ALA A 184 8.27 61.33 -14.01
CA ALA A 184 7.41 61.75 -12.92
C ALA A 184 8.23 61.85 -11.62
N THR A 185 8.08 62.96 -10.89
CA THR A 185 8.92 63.30 -9.73
C THR A 185 8.16 63.37 -8.41
N GLY A 186 6.84 63.23 -8.44
CA GLY A 186 6.00 63.33 -7.25
C GLY A 186 6.32 62.20 -6.26
N VAL A 187 6.22 62.52 -4.97
CA VAL A 187 6.72 61.67 -3.88
C VAL A 187 5.67 60.74 -3.30
N GLU A 188 4.39 60.98 -3.59
CA GLU A 188 3.26 60.20 -3.08
C GLU A 188 3.03 58.93 -3.89
N ALA A 189 2.36 57.94 -3.29
CA ALA A 189 1.99 56.69 -3.97
C ALA A 189 1.04 56.90 -5.17
N THR A 190 0.24 57.98 -5.12
CA THR A 190 -0.63 58.40 -6.22
C THR A 190 0.07 59.29 -7.23
N ASP A 191 1.37 59.56 -7.07
CA ASP A 191 2.15 60.31 -8.04
C ASP A 191 2.86 59.34 -8.99
N GLY A 192 2.89 59.65 -10.29
CA GLY A 192 3.44 58.72 -11.26
C GLY A 192 2.96 58.91 -12.68
N GLY A 193 3.03 57.82 -13.46
CA GLY A 193 2.58 57.79 -14.85
C GLY A 193 3.36 58.77 -15.71
N ALA A 194 4.68 58.63 -15.77
CA ALA A 194 5.55 59.65 -16.35
C ALA A 194 5.23 59.98 -17.81
N ALA A 195 4.77 58.99 -18.60
CA ALA A 195 4.22 59.24 -19.91
C ALA A 195 2.76 59.70 -19.82
N VAL A 196 1.92 58.95 -19.10
CA VAL A 196 0.48 59.20 -19.03
C VAL A 196 -0.04 59.00 -17.60
N TYR A 197 -0.71 60.01 -17.06
CA TYR A 197 -1.42 59.92 -15.78
C TYR A 197 -2.93 60.12 -16.00
N ASN A 198 -3.74 59.14 -15.60
CA ASN A 198 -5.20 59.19 -15.72
C ASN A 198 -5.87 59.35 -14.35
N ASP A 199 -6.54 60.48 -14.13
CA ASP A 199 -7.23 60.81 -12.88
C ASP A 199 -8.75 60.53 -12.91
N GLY A 200 -9.17 59.49 -13.64
CA GLY A 200 -10.59 59.15 -13.79
C GLY A 200 -11.22 59.50 -15.14
N GLY A 201 -10.41 59.68 -16.18
CA GLY A 201 -10.86 59.74 -17.57
C GLY A 201 -10.87 58.38 -18.26
N ASP A 202 -11.08 58.39 -19.58
CA ASP A 202 -11.02 57.21 -20.44
C ASP A 202 -9.81 57.31 -21.38
N VAL A 203 -8.87 56.37 -21.23
CA VAL A 203 -7.60 56.36 -21.96
C VAL A 203 -7.52 55.17 -22.91
N THR A 204 -7.20 55.42 -24.18
CA THR A 204 -7.00 54.38 -25.21
C THR A 204 -5.63 54.52 -25.89
N LEU A 205 -4.78 53.51 -25.78
CA LEU A 205 -3.43 53.49 -26.35
C LEU A 205 -3.34 52.36 -27.40
N VAL A 206 -3.07 52.70 -28.65
CA VAL A 206 -3.01 51.75 -29.79
C VAL A 206 -1.68 51.90 -30.52
N GLY A 207 -0.96 50.79 -30.72
CA GLY A 207 0.31 50.80 -31.46
C GLY A 207 1.41 51.64 -30.80
N VAL A 208 1.28 51.99 -29.52
CA VAL A 208 2.21 52.93 -28.87
C VAL A 208 3.47 52.24 -28.35
N SER A 209 4.58 52.98 -28.31
CA SER A 209 5.82 52.54 -27.65
C SER A 209 6.16 53.45 -26.48
N LEU A 210 6.18 52.93 -25.26
CA LEU A 210 6.56 53.63 -24.04
C LEU A 210 7.90 53.09 -23.55
N THR A 211 8.97 53.89 -23.65
CA THR A 211 10.34 53.42 -23.41
C THR A 211 11.13 54.32 -22.46
N GLY A 212 11.76 53.76 -21.43
CA GLY A 212 12.64 54.56 -20.54
C GLY A 212 11.92 55.57 -19.65
N ASN A 213 10.59 55.47 -19.50
CA ASN A 213 9.84 56.40 -18.65
C ASN A 213 10.00 56.03 -17.16
N ALA A 214 10.14 57.04 -16.30
CA ALA A 214 10.51 56.84 -14.91
C ALA A 214 9.60 57.59 -13.92
N ALA A 215 8.93 56.87 -13.03
CA ALA A 215 8.33 57.43 -11.83
C ALA A 215 9.38 57.44 -10.70
N SER A 216 10.22 58.46 -10.73
CA SER A 216 11.46 58.59 -9.93
C SER A 216 11.27 59.12 -8.52
N GLY A 217 10.09 59.65 -8.18
CA GLY A 217 9.84 60.13 -6.83
C GLY A 217 9.78 59.00 -5.80
N MET A 218 9.85 59.34 -4.51
CA MET A 218 10.09 58.39 -3.42
C MET A 218 9.09 57.21 -3.37
N SER A 219 7.82 57.48 -3.65
CA SER A 219 6.77 56.46 -3.77
C SER A 219 6.15 56.43 -5.18
N GLY A 220 6.87 56.94 -6.18
CA GLY A 220 6.39 57.07 -7.55
C GLY A 220 6.01 55.72 -8.17
N SER A 221 4.85 55.67 -8.81
CA SER A 221 4.21 54.45 -9.29
C SER A 221 3.86 54.49 -10.78
N GLY A 222 3.71 53.36 -11.45
CA GLY A 222 3.34 53.33 -12.87
C GLY A 222 4.36 54.06 -13.75
N GLY A 223 5.54 53.48 -13.92
CA GLY A 223 6.69 54.17 -14.52
C GLY A 223 6.39 54.87 -15.84
N ALA A 224 5.58 54.24 -16.69
CA ALA A 224 5.01 54.85 -17.88
C ALA A 224 3.58 55.38 -17.64
N VAL A 225 2.70 54.54 -17.10
CA VAL A 225 1.26 54.85 -16.97
C VAL A 225 0.78 54.64 -15.54
N LEU A 226 0.08 55.62 -14.98
CA LEU A 226 -0.65 55.46 -13.73
C LEU A 226 -2.13 55.75 -14.00
N ASN A 227 -2.96 54.72 -13.84
CA ASN A 227 -4.41 54.78 -13.96
C ASN A 227 -5.03 54.87 -12.56
N ASN A 228 -5.22 56.09 -12.06
CA ASN A 228 -5.68 56.33 -10.70
C ASN A 228 -7.16 55.95 -10.51
N ALA A 229 -7.96 56.24 -11.54
CA ALA A 229 -9.36 55.87 -11.68
C ALA A 229 -9.75 55.83 -13.16
N GLY A 230 -10.97 55.38 -13.49
CA GLY A 230 -11.48 55.39 -14.87
C GLY A 230 -11.07 54.15 -15.67
N THR A 231 -11.06 54.26 -17.00
CA THR A 231 -10.74 53.14 -17.91
C THR A 231 -9.42 53.33 -18.64
N LEU A 232 -8.67 52.23 -18.79
CA LEU A 232 -7.45 52.16 -19.56
C LEU A 232 -7.53 50.99 -20.55
N THR A 233 -7.48 51.28 -21.84
CA THR A 233 -7.44 50.29 -22.91
C THR A 233 -6.13 50.40 -23.67
N ILE A 234 -5.41 49.29 -23.80
CA ILE A 234 -4.11 49.21 -24.47
C ILE A 234 -4.16 48.09 -25.51
N THR A 235 -3.72 48.36 -26.74
CA THR A 235 -3.74 47.37 -27.82
C THR A 235 -2.48 47.46 -28.68
N GLU A 236 -1.89 46.31 -29.02
CA GLU A 236 -0.74 46.18 -29.94
C GLU A 236 0.43 47.11 -29.59
N SER A 237 0.67 47.32 -28.29
CA SER A 237 1.62 48.33 -27.79
C SER A 237 2.87 47.70 -27.17
N ALA A 238 3.86 48.52 -26.81
CA ALA A 238 5.08 48.06 -26.13
C ALA A 238 5.53 48.98 -25.00
N PHE A 239 5.88 48.38 -23.86
CA PHE A 239 6.41 49.02 -22.67
C PHE A 239 7.80 48.45 -22.40
N ARG A 240 8.85 49.26 -22.59
CA ARG A 240 10.24 48.84 -22.45
C ARG A 240 11.02 49.70 -21.47
N ASP A 241 11.83 49.08 -20.62
CA ASP A 241 12.79 49.80 -19.77
C ASP A 241 12.16 50.91 -18.90
N ASN A 242 10.86 50.79 -18.58
CA ASN A 242 10.19 51.75 -17.71
C ASN A 242 10.45 51.38 -16.24
N SER A 243 10.55 52.40 -15.39
CA SER A 243 10.88 52.20 -13.98
C SER A 243 9.96 52.98 -13.04
N ALA A 244 9.63 52.39 -11.90
CA ALA A 244 8.93 53.05 -10.82
C ALA A 244 9.66 52.76 -9.50
N SER A 245 9.74 53.73 -8.60
CA SER A 245 10.32 53.52 -7.26
C SER A 245 9.49 52.55 -6.42
N ARG A 246 8.17 52.52 -6.65
CA ARG A 246 7.20 51.86 -5.76
C ARG A 246 6.56 50.61 -6.35
N ALA A 247 5.77 50.74 -7.40
CA ALA A 247 4.97 49.65 -7.94
C ALA A 247 4.59 49.91 -9.41
N GLY A 248 4.33 48.83 -10.14
CA GLY A 248 3.97 48.90 -11.56
C GLY A 248 5.07 49.54 -12.40
N GLY A 249 6.19 48.83 -12.60
CA GLY A 249 7.36 49.40 -13.31
C GLY A 249 7.01 50.00 -14.67
N ALA A 250 6.01 49.43 -15.37
CA ALA A 250 5.37 50.08 -16.51
C ALA A 250 4.03 50.74 -16.13
N ILE A 251 3.12 49.99 -15.51
CA ILE A 251 1.72 50.40 -15.30
C ILE A 251 1.27 50.12 -13.87
N GLU A 252 0.69 51.13 -13.21
CA GLU A 252 -0.11 50.93 -12.00
C GLU A 252 -1.59 51.25 -12.28
N ALA A 253 -2.48 50.33 -11.92
CA ALA A 253 -3.92 50.52 -11.87
C ALA A 253 -4.36 50.63 -10.40
N ALA A 254 -4.80 51.81 -9.99
CA ALA A 254 -5.26 52.09 -8.64
C ALA A 254 -6.79 52.17 -8.55
N GLY A 255 -7.31 52.22 -7.32
CA GLY A 255 -8.75 52.32 -7.06
C GLY A 255 -9.58 51.18 -7.67
N ALA A 256 -10.83 51.46 -8.02
CA ALA A 256 -11.73 50.54 -8.72
C ALA A 256 -11.63 50.68 -10.26
N SER A 257 -10.43 50.99 -10.77
CA SER A 257 -10.20 51.19 -12.21
C SER A 257 -10.39 49.90 -13.02
N ARG A 258 -10.68 50.07 -14.32
CA ARG A 258 -10.83 48.95 -15.27
C ARG A 258 -9.79 49.05 -16.37
N THR A 259 -8.98 47.99 -16.49
CA THR A 259 -7.88 47.93 -17.45
C THR A 259 -8.10 46.80 -18.46
N THR A 260 -7.87 47.06 -19.73
CA THR A 260 -7.89 46.04 -20.80
C THR A 260 -6.60 46.15 -21.60
N ILE A 261 -5.89 45.05 -21.74
CA ILE A 261 -4.59 44.98 -22.42
C ILE A 261 -4.65 43.84 -23.45
N THR A 262 -4.40 44.16 -24.71
CA THR A 262 -4.43 43.18 -25.80
C THR A 262 -3.14 43.23 -26.60
N ASP A 263 -2.53 42.08 -26.85
CA ASP A 263 -1.35 41.91 -27.72
C ASP A 263 -0.21 42.90 -27.43
N THR A 264 0.02 43.18 -26.15
CA THR A 264 0.98 44.19 -25.69
C THR A 264 2.21 43.55 -25.07
N ASN A 265 3.39 44.11 -25.36
CA ASN A 265 4.66 43.59 -24.86
C ASN A 265 5.21 44.44 -23.70
N PHE A 266 5.64 43.79 -22.63
CA PHE A 266 6.29 44.39 -21.46
C PHE A 266 7.70 43.80 -21.32
N ALA A 267 8.73 44.58 -21.64
CA ALA A 267 10.11 44.11 -21.59
C ALA A 267 10.95 44.95 -20.63
N SER A 268 11.70 44.29 -19.74
CA SER A 268 12.74 44.97 -18.94
C SER A 268 12.26 46.14 -18.08
N ASN A 269 10.99 46.14 -17.68
CA ASN A 269 10.46 47.14 -16.75
C ASN A 269 10.82 46.76 -15.31
N SER A 270 10.93 47.76 -14.43
CA SER A 270 11.40 47.53 -13.05
C SER A 270 10.64 48.31 -11.98
N ALA A 271 10.33 47.67 -10.86
CA ALA A 271 9.83 48.30 -9.64
C ALA A 271 10.88 48.28 -8.52
N GLY A 272 11.18 49.44 -7.93
CA GLY A 272 12.12 49.67 -6.82
C GLY A 272 11.61 49.13 -5.47
N SER A 273 12.17 49.55 -4.33
CA SER A 273 12.02 48.82 -3.05
C SER A 273 10.83 49.20 -2.15
N ASN A 274 9.88 50.04 -2.57
CA ASN A 274 8.87 50.59 -1.65
C ASN A 274 7.42 50.61 -2.19
N PRO A 275 6.60 49.53 -2.06
CA PRO A 275 6.94 48.20 -1.58
C PRO A 275 7.64 47.28 -2.59
N GLY A 276 7.68 47.63 -3.87
CA GLY A 276 8.40 46.89 -4.91
C GLY A 276 7.66 45.78 -5.60
N ASN A 277 6.42 46.07 -5.99
CA ASN A 277 5.47 45.09 -6.50
C ASN A 277 5.17 45.32 -7.99
N GLY A 278 5.04 44.26 -8.79
CA GLY A 278 4.61 44.34 -10.18
C GLY A 278 5.66 44.99 -11.08
N GLY A 279 6.68 44.22 -11.49
CA GLY A 279 7.79 44.74 -12.31
C GLY A 279 7.31 45.34 -13.64
N ALA A 280 6.23 44.82 -14.20
CA ALA A 280 5.52 45.42 -15.32
C ALA A 280 4.18 46.07 -14.89
N PHE A 281 3.26 45.28 -14.34
CA PHE A 281 1.87 45.72 -14.06
C PHE A 281 1.46 45.44 -12.62
N HIS A 282 0.73 46.38 -12.02
CA HIS A 282 0.30 46.30 -10.63
C HIS A 282 -1.15 46.79 -10.47
N ILE A 283 -1.98 46.03 -9.71
CA ILE A 283 -3.32 46.44 -9.27
C ILE A 283 -3.31 46.70 -7.77
N SER A 284 -3.52 47.94 -7.33
CA SER A 284 -3.34 48.35 -5.92
C SER A 284 -4.56 48.12 -5.01
N ALA A 285 -5.76 47.92 -5.56
CA ALA A 285 -7.02 47.80 -4.81
C ALA A 285 -7.99 46.83 -5.50
N THR A 286 -9.31 47.08 -5.45
CA THR A 286 -10.36 46.25 -6.06
C THR A 286 -10.50 46.44 -7.58
N GLY A 287 -9.45 46.92 -8.25
CA GLY A 287 -9.43 47.12 -9.70
C GLY A 287 -9.62 45.81 -10.45
N SER A 288 -9.99 45.91 -11.73
CA SER A 288 -10.10 44.74 -12.60
C SER A 288 -9.24 44.90 -13.84
N ALA A 289 -8.58 43.81 -14.25
CA ALA A 289 -7.82 43.77 -15.47
C ALA A 289 -8.15 42.54 -16.31
N THR A 290 -8.33 42.76 -17.61
CA THR A 290 -8.41 41.70 -18.62
C THR A 290 -7.23 41.83 -19.56
N ILE A 291 -6.39 40.81 -19.62
CA ILE A 291 -5.17 40.78 -20.43
C ILE A 291 -5.27 39.61 -21.41
N THR A 292 -5.06 39.86 -22.70
CA THR A 292 -5.08 38.83 -23.75
C THR A 292 -3.86 38.96 -24.65
N GLY A 293 -3.14 37.85 -24.85
CA GLY A 293 -1.95 37.79 -25.73
C GLY A 293 -0.77 38.60 -25.19
N GLY A 294 0.22 38.85 -26.06
CA GLY A 294 1.42 39.61 -25.72
C GLY A 294 2.50 38.82 -24.95
N VAL A 295 3.62 39.50 -24.68
CA VAL A 295 4.80 38.94 -24.01
C VAL A 295 5.24 39.84 -22.86
N VAL A 296 5.45 39.25 -21.69
CA VAL A 296 5.96 39.89 -20.47
C VAL A 296 7.31 39.27 -20.17
N ASN A 297 8.41 39.94 -20.51
CA ASN A 297 9.74 39.36 -20.39
C ASN A 297 10.76 40.22 -19.66
N ASN A 298 11.60 39.56 -18.86
CA ASN A 298 12.73 40.16 -18.16
C ASN A 298 12.36 41.36 -17.27
N ASN A 299 11.13 41.42 -16.77
CA ASN A 299 10.71 42.45 -15.83
C ASN A 299 11.16 42.07 -14.41
N VAL A 300 11.44 43.09 -13.59
CA VAL A 300 12.03 42.91 -12.27
C VAL A 300 11.21 43.64 -11.21
N ALA A 301 10.78 42.92 -10.19
CA ALA A 301 10.23 43.49 -8.97
C ALA A 301 11.21 43.21 -7.82
N THR A 302 11.58 44.23 -7.06
CA THR A 302 12.47 43.99 -5.90
C THR A 302 11.79 43.20 -4.79
N ARG A 303 10.46 43.03 -4.82
CA ARG A 303 9.70 42.26 -3.84
C ARG A 303 8.85 41.15 -4.46
N GLU A 304 7.74 41.48 -5.12
CA GLU A 304 6.71 40.52 -5.53
C GLU A 304 6.22 40.77 -6.97
N GLY A 305 5.81 39.71 -7.68
CA GLY A 305 5.17 39.85 -9.00
C GLY A 305 6.12 40.41 -10.04
N GLY A 306 7.19 39.69 -10.37
CA GLY A 306 8.23 40.17 -11.31
C GLY A 306 7.64 40.62 -12.64
N GLY A 307 6.64 39.89 -13.15
CA GLY A 307 5.76 40.34 -14.22
C GLY A 307 4.61 41.18 -13.68
N PHE A 308 3.52 40.52 -13.26
CA PHE A 308 2.28 41.17 -12.83
C PHE A 308 1.92 40.88 -11.37
N TRP A 309 1.25 41.84 -10.74
CA TRP A 309 0.83 41.76 -9.34
C TRP A 309 -0.64 42.17 -9.16
N ASN A 310 -1.42 41.36 -8.46
CA ASN A 310 -2.84 41.60 -8.15
C ASN A 310 -3.07 41.69 -6.63
N ASN A 311 -3.75 42.75 -6.17
CA ASN A 311 -4.26 42.83 -4.79
C ASN A 311 -5.59 42.05 -4.65
N THR A 312 -6.54 42.60 -3.89
CA THR A 312 -7.91 42.10 -3.72
C THR A 312 -8.81 42.22 -4.96
N GLY A 313 -8.28 42.73 -6.07
CA GLY A 313 -8.96 42.87 -7.36
C GLY A 313 -9.11 41.55 -8.12
N THR A 314 -9.59 41.66 -9.36
CA THR A 314 -9.71 40.53 -10.30
C THR A 314 -8.79 40.72 -11.49
N MET A 315 -7.91 39.76 -11.73
CA MET A 315 -7.03 39.75 -12.90
C MET A 315 -7.32 38.50 -13.74
N THR A 316 -7.70 38.71 -15.00
CA THR A 316 -7.92 37.62 -15.97
C THR A 316 -6.89 37.73 -17.09
N ILE A 317 -6.12 36.67 -17.31
CA ILE A 317 -5.02 36.62 -18.27
C ILE A 317 -5.26 35.45 -19.22
N THR A 318 -5.22 35.69 -20.53
CA THR A 318 -5.42 34.67 -21.55
C THR A 318 -4.32 34.69 -22.61
N GLY A 319 -3.62 33.58 -22.82
CA GLY A 319 -2.68 33.44 -23.95
C GLY A 319 -1.41 34.31 -23.89
N THR A 320 -1.11 34.93 -22.74
CA THR A 320 0.08 35.76 -22.54
C THR A 320 1.31 34.90 -22.21
N ARG A 321 2.49 35.33 -22.68
CA ARG A 321 3.77 34.64 -22.42
C ARG A 321 4.60 35.40 -21.37
N PHE A 322 4.94 34.76 -20.25
CA PHE A 322 5.80 35.31 -19.19
C PHE A 322 7.17 34.65 -19.22
N VAL A 323 8.24 35.40 -19.48
CA VAL A 323 9.57 34.83 -19.71
C VAL A 323 10.65 35.54 -18.91
N GLY A 324 11.39 34.82 -18.06
CA GLY A 324 12.58 35.36 -17.40
C GLY A 324 12.30 36.54 -16.46
N ASN A 325 11.07 36.68 -15.95
CA ASN A 325 10.75 37.73 -14.98
C ASN A 325 11.26 37.34 -13.59
N VAL A 326 11.60 38.35 -12.78
CA VAL A 326 12.29 38.15 -11.50
C VAL A 326 11.59 38.89 -10.36
N ALA A 327 11.33 38.18 -9.26
CA ALA A 327 10.91 38.74 -7.98
C ALA A 327 12.02 38.51 -6.92
N SER A 328 12.40 39.56 -6.19
CA SER A 328 13.58 39.54 -5.30
C SER A 328 13.29 39.73 -3.81
N GLY A 329 12.02 39.66 -3.39
CA GLY A 329 11.65 39.80 -1.98
C GLY A 329 12.22 38.67 -1.11
N ALA A 330 12.67 39.02 0.09
CA ALA A 330 13.47 38.14 0.93
C ALA A 330 12.63 37.19 1.81
N ALA A 331 11.35 37.49 2.05
CA ALA A 331 10.49 36.73 2.95
C ALA A 331 9.85 35.52 2.25
N GLY A 332 9.31 34.58 3.04
CA GLY A 332 8.68 33.35 2.54
C GLY A 332 7.39 33.57 1.76
N ASP A 333 6.71 34.67 2.09
CA ASP A 333 5.49 35.19 1.47
C ASP A 333 5.77 36.20 0.34
N ASP A 334 7.05 36.51 0.06
CA ASP A 334 7.44 37.26 -1.13
C ASP A 334 7.70 36.29 -2.30
N GLY A 335 7.43 36.71 -3.54
CA GLY A 335 7.65 35.85 -4.69
C GLY A 335 6.83 36.16 -5.94
N GLY A 336 6.46 35.12 -6.69
CA GLY A 336 5.69 35.27 -7.93
C GLY A 336 6.53 35.85 -9.05
N GLY A 337 7.53 35.11 -9.53
CA GLY A 337 8.44 35.60 -10.56
C GLY A 337 7.70 36.09 -11.82
N ALA A 338 6.71 35.32 -12.29
CA ALA A 338 5.79 35.79 -13.33
C ALA A 338 4.60 36.56 -12.75
N LEU A 339 3.87 35.94 -11.83
CA LEU A 339 2.56 36.41 -11.36
C LEU A 339 2.43 36.29 -9.84
N PHE A 340 1.84 37.30 -9.22
CA PHE A 340 1.53 37.32 -7.80
C PHE A 340 0.09 37.77 -7.51
N ASN A 341 -0.61 37.06 -6.62
CA ASN A 341 -1.98 37.36 -6.18
C ASN A 341 -2.06 37.49 -4.65
N ASN A 342 -2.61 38.59 -4.14
CA ASN A 342 -2.75 38.86 -2.72
C ASN A 342 -4.24 38.97 -2.33
N GLY A 343 -4.85 37.86 -1.98
CA GLY A 343 -6.24 37.79 -1.52
C GLY A 343 -7.31 38.04 -2.59
N GLY A 344 -6.94 38.41 -3.82
CA GLY A 344 -7.85 38.62 -4.94
C GLY A 344 -8.19 37.35 -5.72
N THR A 345 -8.80 37.55 -6.89
CA THR A 345 -9.09 36.48 -7.86
C THR A 345 -8.17 36.60 -9.07
N MET A 346 -7.38 35.56 -9.32
CA MET A 346 -6.53 35.46 -10.50
C MET A 346 -6.98 34.30 -11.39
N ASN A 347 -7.41 34.61 -12.61
CA ASN A 347 -7.79 33.64 -13.63
C ASN A 347 -6.73 33.62 -14.72
N VAL A 348 -6.08 32.48 -14.92
CA VAL A 348 -4.97 32.31 -15.83
C VAL A 348 -5.30 31.20 -16.83
N GLU A 349 -5.42 31.55 -18.10
CA GLU A 349 -5.86 30.61 -19.14
C GLU A 349 -4.89 30.57 -20.32
N GLY A 350 -4.45 29.38 -20.71
CA GLY A 350 -3.65 29.19 -21.92
C GLY A 350 -2.32 29.96 -21.92
N ILE A 351 -1.79 30.34 -20.75
CA ILE A 351 -0.54 31.10 -20.68
C ILE A 351 0.67 30.18 -20.84
N THR A 352 1.84 30.78 -21.04
CA THR A 352 3.13 30.11 -20.79
C THR A 352 3.96 30.96 -19.84
N ALA A 353 4.37 30.40 -18.69
CA ALA A 353 5.33 30.97 -17.76
C ALA A 353 6.65 30.16 -17.81
N GLU A 354 7.67 30.73 -18.42
CA GLU A 354 8.94 30.08 -18.74
C GLU A 354 10.13 30.77 -18.05
N GLY A 355 10.91 30.01 -17.26
CA GLY A 355 12.18 30.48 -16.72
C GLY A 355 12.07 31.69 -15.79
N ASN A 356 10.92 31.88 -15.13
CA ASN A 356 10.73 32.97 -14.18
C ASN A 356 11.33 32.58 -12.82
N VAL A 357 11.78 33.58 -12.06
CA VAL A 357 12.63 33.34 -10.88
C VAL A 357 12.14 34.15 -9.67
N ALA A 358 11.96 33.48 -8.54
CA ALA A 358 11.88 34.08 -7.22
C ALA A 358 13.24 33.91 -6.52
N ASN A 359 14.12 34.92 -6.63
CA ASN A 359 15.54 34.81 -6.25
C ASN A 359 15.89 35.39 -4.88
N GLY A 360 14.91 35.96 -4.16
CA GLY A 360 15.15 36.46 -2.80
C GLY A 360 15.39 35.31 -1.82
N ALA A 361 15.95 35.63 -0.64
CA ALA A 361 16.50 34.63 0.29
C ALA A 361 15.53 33.47 0.59
N SER A 362 14.25 33.78 0.81
CA SER A 362 13.18 32.80 1.02
C SER A 362 12.07 32.89 -0.04
N GLY A 363 12.37 33.42 -1.24
CA GLY A 363 11.35 33.66 -2.27
C GLY A 363 10.65 32.39 -2.75
N SER A 364 9.33 32.46 -2.87
CA SER A 364 8.45 31.34 -3.30
C SER A 364 7.78 31.64 -4.65
N GLY A 365 7.20 30.63 -5.31
CA GLY A 365 6.38 30.88 -6.51
C GLY A 365 7.19 31.39 -7.70
N GLY A 366 8.16 30.62 -8.20
CA GLY A 366 9.02 31.04 -9.31
C GLY A 366 8.21 31.44 -10.54
N GLY A 367 7.19 30.63 -10.88
CA GLY A 367 6.15 30.99 -11.82
C GLY A 367 5.09 31.88 -11.17
N LEU A 368 4.20 31.25 -10.41
CA LEU A 368 2.98 31.86 -9.87
C LEU A 368 2.99 31.79 -8.34
N MET A 369 2.45 32.81 -7.69
CA MET A 369 2.24 32.82 -6.25
C MET A 369 0.87 33.41 -5.89
N THR A 370 0.17 32.77 -4.95
CA THR A 370 -1.04 33.33 -4.35
C THR A 370 -0.98 33.25 -2.81
N LEU A 371 -1.28 34.37 -2.16
CA LEU A 371 -1.46 34.49 -0.72
C LEU A 371 -2.96 34.69 -0.43
N GLY A 372 -3.65 33.64 0.02
CA GLY A 372 -5.10 33.64 0.14
C GLY A 372 -5.81 33.83 -1.21
N GLY A 373 -7.10 34.16 -1.16
CA GLY A 373 -7.91 34.44 -2.36
C GLY A 373 -8.15 33.20 -3.22
N THR A 374 -8.27 33.41 -4.54
CA THR A 374 -8.54 32.35 -5.52
C THR A 374 -7.58 32.42 -6.69
N LEU A 375 -6.98 31.28 -7.03
CA LEU A 375 -6.15 31.10 -8.22
C LEU A 375 -6.74 30.00 -9.10
N ASN A 376 -7.15 30.35 -10.32
CA ASN A 376 -7.63 29.41 -11.33
C ASN A 376 -6.62 29.35 -12.47
N VAL A 377 -5.99 28.20 -12.67
CA VAL A 377 -5.02 27.95 -13.75
C VAL A 377 -5.61 26.94 -14.71
N ARG A 378 -5.86 27.33 -15.97
CA ARG A 378 -6.47 26.47 -16.98
C ARG A 378 -5.60 26.35 -18.22
N ALA A 379 -5.36 25.13 -18.68
CA ALA A 379 -4.66 24.80 -19.92
C ALA A 379 -3.33 25.57 -20.11
N SER A 380 -2.62 25.85 -19.01
CA SER A 380 -1.43 26.71 -19.00
C SER A 380 -0.15 25.89 -18.89
N THR A 381 0.97 26.43 -19.37
CA THR A 381 2.30 25.80 -19.31
C THR A 381 3.21 26.57 -18.36
N LEU A 382 3.72 25.93 -17.31
CA LEU A 382 4.69 26.47 -16.38
C LEU A 382 5.98 25.65 -16.50
N LEU A 383 7.00 26.23 -17.14
CA LEU A 383 8.21 25.52 -17.56
C LEU A 383 9.47 26.13 -16.95
N GLY A 384 10.28 25.31 -16.28
CA GLY A 384 11.64 25.69 -15.90
C GLY A 384 11.72 26.88 -14.93
N ASN A 385 10.67 27.15 -14.16
CA ASN A 385 10.66 28.24 -13.19
C ASN A 385 11.43 27.84 -11.93
N VAL A 386 11.99 28.83 -11.24
CA VAL A 386 12.89 28.61 -10.09
C VAL A 386 12.43 29.43 -8.89
N ALA A 387 12.37 28.78 -7.73
CA ALA A 387 12.16 29.44 -6.44
C ALA A 387 13.22 29.01 -5.44
N ASN A 388 13.52 29.86 -4.47
CA ASN A 388 14.48 29.56 -3.42
C ASN A 388 13.86 28.83 -2.22
N ARG A 389 12.53 28.84 -2.03
CA ARG A 389 11.91 28.23 -0.85
C ARG A 389 10.81 27.23 -1.15
N ALA A 390 9.79 27.61 -1.90
CA ALA A 390 8.61 26.78 -2.10
C ALA A 390 7.93 27.07 -3.45
N GLY A 391 7.28 26.05 -4.00
CA GLY A 391 6.37 26.22 -5.14
C GLY A 391 7.06 26.77 -6.39
N ALA A 392 8.11 26.13 -6.91
CA ALA A 392 8.86 26.71 -8.03
C ALA A 392 7.97 26.96 -9.26
N GLY A 393 7.03 26.06 -9.55
CA GLY A 393 5.93 26.33 -10.48
C GLY A 393 4.86 27.24 -9.86
N ILE A 394 4.17 26.74 -8.84
CA ILE A 394 3.07 27.44 -8.14
C ILE A 394 3.25 27.37 -6.63
N GLU A 395 3.21 28.53 -5.97
CA GLU A 395 3.02 28.66 -4.53
C GLU A 395 1.58 29.04 -4.22
N SER A 396 0.90 28.23 -3.40
CA SER A 396 -0.47 28.46 -2.94
C SER A 396 -0.53 28.47 -1.41
N ALA A 397 -0.46 29.65 -0.80
CA ALA A 397 -0.47 29.80 0.66
C ALA A 397 -1.86 30.22 1.16
N GLY A 398 -2.61 29.31 1.79
CA GLY A 398 -3.92 29.56 2.38
C GLY A 398 -5.02 29.93 1.37
N ALA A 399 -4.81 29.62 0.09
CA ALA A 399 -5.71 29.97 -1.01
C ALA A 399 -6.58 28.78 -1.46
N THR A 400 -7.62 29.09 -2.24
CA THR A 400 -8.32 28.10 -3.06
C THR A 400 -7.70 28.11 -4.46
N THR A 401 -6.98 27.03 -4.80
CA THR A 401 -6.26 26.92 -6.06
C THR A 401 -6.81 25.75 -6.88
N THR A 402 -7.19 26.02 -8.13
CA THR A 402 -7.64 24.99 -9.08
C THR A 402 -6.74 25.01 -10.31
N VAL A 403 -6.18 23.85 -10.66
CA VAL A 403 -5.38 23.63 -11.87
C VAL A 403 -6.12 22.65 -12.77
N THR A 404 -6.56 23.10 -13.94
CA THR A 404 -7.31 22.28 -14.90
C THR A 404 -6.56 22.19 -16.23
N GLY A 405 -6.05 21.01 -16.56
CA GLY A 405 -5.24 20.77 -17.73
C GLY A 405 -3.88 21.47 -17.68
N GLY A 406 -3.15 21.41 -18.80
CA GLY A 406 -1.85 22.08 -18.93
C GLY A 406 -0.67 21.27 -18.38
N MET A 407 0.49 21.91 -18.34
CA MET A 407 1.78 21.30 -18.00
C MET A 407 2.52 22.14 -16.96
N ILE A 408 2.96 21.52 -15.87
CA ILE A 408 3.89 22.11 -14.90
C ILE A 408 5.14 21.25 -14.94
N ASN A 409 6.15 21.70 -15.68
CA ASN A 409 7.26 20.87 -16.10
C ASN A 409 8.63 21.48 -15.77
N GLY A 410 9.51 20.68 -15.17
CA GLY A 410 10.92 21.05 -14.97
C GLY A 410 11.14 22.22 -14.02
N ASN A 411 10.20 22.51 -13.13
CA ASN A 411 10.33 23.60 -12.16
C ASN A 411 11.19 23.13 -10.96
N VAL A 412 12.07 23.99 -10.46
CA VAL A 412 13.15 23.58 -9.57
C VAL A 412 13.29 24.48 -8.35
N ILE A 413 13.37 23.84 -7.19
CA ILE A 413 13.96 24.38 -5.96
C ILE A 413 15.39 23.83 -5.85
N PRO A 414 16.44 24.69 -5.86
CA PRO A 414 17.82 24.24 -5.77
C PRO A 414 18.18 23.56 -4.44
N ALA A 415 19.04 22.54 -4.44
CA ALA A 415 19.35 21.69 -3.26
C ALA A 415 20.06 22.37 -2.07
N ALA A 416 20.33 23.68 -2.15
CA ALA A 416 21.00 24.47 -1.09
C ALA A 416 20.21 25.75 -0.75
N SER A 417 18.90 25.71 -0.96
CA SER A 417 18.02 26.87 -0.84
C SER A 417 17.39 26.97 0.55
N ALA A 418 16.51 27.95 0.77
CA ALA A 418 15.90 28.18 2.09
C ALA A 418 14.88 27.10 2.46
N ALA A 419 14.86 26.73 3.74
CA ALA A 419 13.92 25.77 4.29
C ALA A 419 12.45 26.26 4.18
N PRO A 420 11.47 25.35 3.98
CA PRO A 420 11.64 23.89 3.96
C PRO A 420 12.11 23.32 2.61
N GLY A 421 11.92 24.03 1.49
CA GLY A 421 12.38 23.58 0.17
C GLY A 421 11.37 22.71 -0.58
N ASN A 422 10.06 23.00 -0.48
CA ASN A 422 8.99 22.04 -0.79
C ASN A 422 8.22 22.38 -2.07
N GLY A 423 7.69 21.36 -2.76
CA GLY A 423 6.74 21.53 -3.87
C GLY A 423 7.41 22.06 -5.14
N GLY A 424 8.20 21.24 -5.82
CA GLY A 424 8.91 21.66 -7.03
C GLY A 424 7.94 22.13 -8.12
N GLY A 425 6.88 21.35 -8.35
CA GLY A 425 5.77 21.75 -9.23
C GLY A 425 4.82 22.70 -8.51
N ILE A 426 4.15 22.20 -7.47
CA ILE A 426 3.18 22.95 -6.66
C ILE A 426 3.44 22.74 -5.17
N HIS A 427 3.45 23.84 -4.43
CA HIS A 427 3.36 23.83 -2.97
C HIS A 427 2.03 24.44 -2.53
N ALA A 428 1.26 23.71 -1.71
CA ALA A 428 -0.01 24.14 -1.13
C ALA A 428 0.08 24.20 0.40
N GLY A 429 0.47 25.37 0.91
CA GLY A 429 0.54 25.67 2.35
C GLY A 429 -0.84 26.03 2.90
N GLY A 430 -1.62 25.03 3.33
CA GLY A 430 -3.01 25.20 3.77
C GLY A 430 -3.99 25.47 2.62
N GLY A 431 -5.24 25.79 2.94
CA GLY A 431 -6.30 26.01 1.94
C GLY A 431 -6.71 24.73 1.21
N THR A 432 -7.13 24.86 -0.05
CA THR A 432 -7.53 23.72 -0.89
C THR A 432 -6.87 23.80 -2.26
N LEU A 433 -6.18 22.73 -2.66
CA LEU A 433 -5.62 22.53 -4.00
C LEU A 433 -6.41 21.46 -4.74
N THR A 434 -6.92 21.79 -5.92
CA THR A 434 -7.54 20.84 -6.84
C THR A 434 -6.77 20.77 -8.17
N ILE A 435 -6.39 19.57 -8.59
CA ILE A 435 -5.67 19.29 -9.84
C ILE A 435 -6.51 18.35 -10.71
N GLU A 436 -6.78 18.77 -11.95
CA GLU A 436 -7.70 18.09 -12.86
C GLU A 436 -7.15 17.99 -14.28
N GLY A 437 -6.85 16.79 -14.76
CA GLY A 437 -6.36 16.53 -16.11
C GLY A 437 -5.02 17.20 -16.45
N ALA A 438 -4.23 17.63 -15.45
CA ALA A 438 -2.95 18.31 -15.64
C ALA A 438 -1.77 17.33 -15.65
N THR A 439 -0.66 17.73 -16.28
CA THR A 439 0.60 16.98 -16.23
C THR A 439 1.63 17.73 -15.39
N LEU A 440 2.13 17.11 -14.32
CA LEU A 440 3.20 17.62 -13.48
C LEU A 440 4.43 16.72 -13.67
N SER A 441 5.47 17.22 -14.34
CA SER A 441 6.61 16.39 -14.69
C SER A 441 7.98 17.00 -14.46
N GLY A 442 8.99 16.17 -14.15
CA GLY A 442 10.38 16.62 -14.08
C GLY A 442 10.67 17.70 -13.03
N ASN A 443 9.75 17.97 -12.11
CA ASN A 443 9.87 18.99 -11.10
C ASN A 443 10.71 18.50 -9.92
N GLN A 444 11.44 19.39 -9.26
CA GLN A 444 12.46 19.01 -8.29
C GLN A 444 12.42 19.90 -7.05
N ALA A 445 12.41 19.29 -5.88
CA ALA A 445 12.39 19.95 -4.57
C ALA A 445 13.08 19.09 -3.50
N THR A 446 13.21 19.60 -2.29
CA THR A 446 13.59 18.80 -1.11
C THR A 446 12.47 17.79 -0.84
N GLU A 447 11.23 18.26 -0.67
CA GLU A 447 10.03 17.45 -0.41
C GLU A 447 8.98 17.70 -1.48
N GLY A 448 8.18 16.68 -1.83
CA GLY A 448 7.07 16.85 -2.76
C GLY A 448 7.52 17.34 -4.14
N GLY A 449 8.35 16.57 -4.84
CA GLY A 449 8.96 16.99 -6.11
C GLY A 449 7.91 17.52 -7.10
N GLY A 450 6.81 16.80 -7.26
CA GLY A 450 5.64 17.24 -8.02
C GLY A 450 4.71 18.14 -7.20
N VAL A 451 4.15 17.60 -6.12
CA VAL A 451 3.16 18.28 -5.25
C VAL A 451 3.53 18.11 -3.79
N TRP A 452 3.42 19.19 -3.03
CA TRP A 452 3.42 19.18 -1.56
C TRP A 452 2.14 19.88 -1.06
N ALA A 453 1.43 19.30 -0.10
CA ALA A 453 0.21 19.88 0.47
C ALA A 453 0.06 19.64 1.98
N SER A 454 -0.40 20.67 2.70
CA SER A 454 -0.77 20.60 4.13
C SER A 454 -2.24 20.92 4.44
N GLY A 455 -3.03 21.23 3.41
CA GLY A 455 -4.48 21.45 3.51
C GLY A 455 -5.27 20.37 2.76
N GLY A 456 -6.43 20.75 2.21
CA GLY A 456 -7.21 19.85 1.35
C GLY A 456 -6.53 19.66 0.00
N LEU A 457 -6.33 18.42 -0.43
CA LEU A 457 -5.74 18.07 -1.72
C LEU A 457 -6.68 17.17 -2.50
N VAL A 458 -7.06 17.58 -3.72
CA VAL A 458 -7.84 16.75 -4.63
C VAL A 458 -7.10 16.63 -5.95
N ILE A 459 -6.72 15.41 -6.31
CA ILE A 459 -6.09 15.09 -7.59
C ILE A 459 -7.04 14.14 -8.31
N ARG A 460 -7.60 14.55 -9.45
CA ARG A 460 -8.53 13.69 -10.18
C ARG A 460 -8.38 13.79 -11.68
N SER A 461 -8.60 12.70 -12.39
CA SER A 461 -8.72 12.74 -13.84
C SER A 461 -10.09 13.36 -14.23
N SER A 462 -10.15 14.18 -15.28
CA SER A 462 -11.40 14.86 -15.66
C SER A 462 -11.56 15.00 -17.17
N GLY A 463 -12.80 14.94 -17.67
CA GLY A 463 -13.12 15.16 -19.09
C GLY A 463 -12.41 14.22 -20.07
N GLY A 464 -12.06 12.99 -19.65
CA GLY A 464 -11.28 12.04 -20.45
C GLY A 464 -9.78 12.32 -20.51
N THR A 465 -9.28 13.33 -19.78
CA THR A 465 -7.85 13.64 -19.66
C THR A 465 -7.34 13.14 -18.32
N ALA A 466 -6.31 12.29 -18.37
CA ALA A 466 -5.69 11.74 -17.17
C ALA A 466 -4.82 12.80 -16.46
N THR A 467 -4.94 12.93 -15.14
CA THR A 467 -3.94 13.65 -14.35
C THR A 467 -2.69 12.79 -14.23
N THR A 468 -1.54 13.34 -14.64
CA THR A 468 -0.26 12.62 -14.67
C THR A 468 0.78 13.34 -13.82
N ILE A 469 1.38 12.64 -12.86
CA ILE A 469 2.47 13.15 -12.02
C ILE A 469 3.67 12.24 -12.27
N SER A 470 4.66 12.72 -13.03
CA SER A 470 5.74 11.83 -13.49
C SER A 470 7.15 12.39 -13.53
N GLY A 471 8.15 11.56 -13.23
CA GLY A 471 9.56 11.96 -13.34
C GLY A 471 9.98 13.06 -12.36
N ASN A 472 9.21 13.31 -11.30
CA ASN A 472 9.50 14.33 -10.31
C ASN A 472 10.48 13.80 -9.25
N ILE A 473 11.26 14.68 -8.64
CA ILE A 473 12.36 14.31 -7.73
C ILE A 473 12.23 15.06 -6.40
N GLY A 474 12.07 14.31 -5.31
CA GLY A 474 12.31 14.76 -3.94
C GLY A 474 13.76 14.45 -3.55
N ARG A 475 14.47 15.42 -2.98
CA ARG A 475 15.91 15.34 -2.65
C ARG A 475 16.22 15.30 -1.16
N GLY A 476 15.20 15.37 -0.30
CA GLY A 476 15.38 15.40 1.14
C GLY A 476 16.07 14.15 1.67
N ASP A 477 17.13 14.37 2.46
CA ASP A 477 17.97 13.30 2.99
C ASP A 477 17.35 12.56 4.18
N ASP A 478 16.38 13.16 4.87
CA ASP A 478 15.69 12.54 6.01
C ASP A 478 14.56 11.61 5.54
N ALA A 479 14.22 10.66 6.41
CA ALA A 479 13.16 9.67 6.17
C ALA A 479 11.79 10.28 5.85
N THR A 480 11.52 11.45 6.42
CA THR A 480 10.29 12.23 6.27
C THR A 480 10.32 13.21 5.11
N ASN A 481 11.47 13.46 4.50
CA ASN A 481 11.60 14.55 3.52
C ASN A 481 11.45 14.02 2.09
N GLY A 482 10.52 13.07 1.90
CA GLY A 482 10.30 12.27 0.71
C GLY A 482 9.20 12.78 -0.24
N GLY A 483 8.49 11.85 -0.90
CA GLY A 483 7.32 12.17 -1.74
C GLY A 483 7.69 12.68 -3.13
N GLY A 484 8.48 11.94 -3.90
CA GLY A 484 8.99 12.37 -5.22
C GLY A 484 7.88 12.91 -6.14
N GLY A 485 6.74 12.22 -6.17
CA GLY A 485 5.53 12.66 -6.86
C GLY A 485 4.64 13.57 -6.01
N VAL A 486 3.99 12.98 -5.00
CA VAL A 486 3.02 13.64 -4.11
C VAL A 486 3.43 13.49 -2.66
N TYR A 487 3.36 14.59 -1.91
CA TYR A 487 3.60 14.62 -0.48
C TYR A 487 2.39 15.26 0.24
N ALA A 488 1.77 14.50 1.15
CA ALA A 488 0.72 14.96 2.04
C ALA A 488 1.26 15.09 3.48
N GLU A 489 1.31 16.33 3.97
CA GLU A 489 1.83 16.71 5.29
C GLU A 489 0.83 16.44 6.41
N THR A 490 1.29 16.42 7.67
CA THR A 490 0.43 16.26 8.84
C THR A 490 -0.78 17.21 8.80
N GLY A 491 -1.98 16.65 8.96
CA GLY A 491 -3.25 17.38 8.91
C GLY A 491 -3.83 17.59 7.51
N ALA A 492 -3.14 17.16 6.45
CA ALA A 492 -3.70 17.14 5.11
C ALA A 492 -4.83 16.10 4.99
N ASP A 493 -5.85 16.47 4.23
CA ASP A 493 -6.95 15.59 3.82
C ASP A 493 -6.89 15.47 2.29
N ALA A 494 -6.40 14.33 1.81
CA ALA A 494 -6.01 14.15 0.42
C ALA A 494 -6.83 13.05 -0.27
N THR A 495 -7.25 13.33 -1.50
CA THR A 495 -7.90 12.37 -2.38
C THR A 495 -7.21 12.32 -3.73
N ILE A 496 -6.89 11.12 -4.19
CA ILE A 496 -6.40 10.84 -5.53
C ILE A 496 -7.41 9.93 -6.25
N ASP A 497 -7.97 10.39 -7.36
CA ASP A 497 -9.00 9.67 -8.12
C ASP A 497 -8.59 9.48 -9.59
N GLY A 498 -8.16 8.26 -9.93
CA GLY A 498 -7.85 7.86 -11.30
C GLY A 498 -6.60 8.50 -11.90
N ALA A 499 -5.66 9.01 -11.08
CA ALA A 499 -4.43 9.62 -11.57
C ALA A 499 -3.35 8.58 -11.93
N THR A 500 -2.39 8.98 -12.78
CA THR A 500 -1.16 8.20 -13.04
C THR A 500 0.03 8.86 -12.35
N ILE A 501 0.64 8.17 -11.40
CA ILE A 501 1.82 8.63 -10.64
C ILE A 501 2.99 7.72 -10.98
N SER A 502 3.93 8.19 -11.81
CA SER A 502 4.97 7.30 -12.34
C SER A 502 6.37 7.85 -12.47
N ALA A 503 7.38 6.99 -12.41
CA ALA A 503 8.79 7.37 -12.59
C ALA A 503 9.29 8.47 -11.63
N ASN A 504 8.60 8.70 -10.51
CA ASN A 504 9.00 9.68 -9.52
C ASN A 504 10.04 9.09 -8.55
N GLN A 505 10.88 9.96 -7.99
CA GLN A 505 12.05 9.53 -7.22
C GLN A 505 12.17 10.29 -5.89
N ALA A 506 12.19 9.55 -4.78
CA ALA A 506 12.69 10.05 -3.50
C ALA A 506 14.20 9.74 -3.43
N SER A 507 14.99 10.70 -3.88
CA SER A 507 16.42 10.54 -4.22
C SER A 507 17.40 10.89 -3.11
N GLY A 508 16.94 11.54 -2.03
CA GLY A 508 17.81 11.82 -0.88
C GLY A 508 18.21 10.55 -0.14
N ALA A 509 19.23 10.65 0.72
CA ALA A 509 19.88 9.49 1.33
C ALA A 509 18.90 8.52 2.01
N SER A 510 17.94 9.05 2.78
CA SER A 510 16.88 8.27 3.43
C SER A 510 15.49 8.52 2.83
N GLY A 511 15.41 9.02 1.59
CA GLY A 511 14.14 9.42 0.98
C GLY A 511 13.14 8.25 0.86
N SER A 512 11.90 8.49 1.31
CA SER A 512 10.78 7.54 1.23
C SER A 512 9.64 8.07 0.33
N GLY A 513 8.70 7.23 -0.09
CA GLY A 513 7.53 7.67 -0.86
C GLY A 513 7.91 8.16 -2.26
N GLY A 514 8.45 7.28 -3.10
CA GLY A 514 8.88 7.64 -4.46
C GLY A 514 7.71 8.25 -5.27
N GLY A 515 6.58 7.54 -5.28
CA GLY A 515 5.32 8.02 -5.87
C GLY A 515 4.56 8.93 -4.91
N VAL A 516 4.08 8.36 -3.78
CA VAL A 516 3.25 9.05 -2.79
C VAL A 516 3.86 8.91 -1.41
N PHE A 517 3.88 10.00 -0.64
CA PHE A 517 4.22 10.02 0.77
C PHE A 517 3.06 10.63 1.58
N VAL A 518 2.65 9.93 2.63
CA VAL A 518 1.63 10.36 3.59
C VAL A 518 2.26 10.46 4.98
N ALA A 519 2.33 11.67 5.52
CA ALA A 519 2.88 11.94 6.83
C ALA A 519 1.95 11.45 7.96
N SER A 520 2.52 11.26 9.15
CA SER A 520 1.74 10.92 10.35
C SER A 520 0.65 11.97 10.61
N GLY A 521 -0.58 11.52 10.84
CA GLY A 521 -1.74 12.39 11.08
C GLY A 521 -2.33 13.05 9.84
N ALA A 522 -1.91 12.65 8.63
CA ALA A 522 -2.62 12.95 7.39
C ALA A 522 -3.64 11.84 7.06
N SER A 523 -4.64 12.16 6.23
CA SER A 523 -5.60 11.21 5.66
C SER A 523 -5.46 11.15 4.15
N MET A 524 -5.50 9.96 3.57
CA MET A 524 -5.37 9.76 2.12
C MET A 524 -6.32 8.69 1.58
N ASP A 525 -7.18 9.09 0.65
CA ASP A 525 -8.00 8.19 -0.15
C ASP A 525 -7.48 8.09 -1.59
N ILE A 526 -7.07 6.91 -2.03
CA ILE A 526 -6.62 6.65 -3.41
C ILE A 526 -7.61 5.70 -4.09
N ASN A 527 -8.31 6.20 -5.11
CA ASN A 527 -9.36 5.49 -5.82
C ASN A 527 -8.97 5.32 -7.30
N GLY A 528 -8.79 4.08 -7.74
CA GLY A 528 -8.36 3.75 -9.09
C GLY A 528 -7.00 4.33 -9.48
N GLY A 529 -6.72 4.35 -10.79
CA GLY A 529 -5.46 4.90 -11.31
C GLY A 529 -4.27 3.96 -11.20
N THR A 530 -3.07 4.50 -11.38
CA THR A 530 -1.83 3.73 -11.48
C THR A 530 -0.67 4.42 -10.76
N ILE A 531 0.07 3.66 -9.95
CA ILE A 531 1.30 4.08 -9.29
C ILE A 531 2.43 3.17 -9.76
N ALA A 532 3.28 3.67 -10.67
CA ALA A 532 4.18 2.82 -11.45
C ALA A 532 5.63 3.32 -11.53
N ASP A 533 6.60 2.40 -11.58
CA ASP A 533 8.00 2.74 -11.90
C ASP A 533 8.65 3.78 -10.96
N ASN A 534 8.09 3.99 -9.77
CA ASN A 534 8.63 4.94 -8.82
C ASN A 534 9.79 4.34 -8.02
N ARG A 535 10.69 5.19 -7.52
CA ARG A 535 11.89 4.78 -6.81
C ARG A 535 12.03 5.53 -5.48
N ALA A 536 12.39 4.82 -4.44
CA ALA A 536 12.78 5.40 -3.16
C ALA A 536 14.10 4.79 -2.69
N ASN A 537 14.83 5.53 -1.85
CA ASN A 537 16.08 5.03 -1.26
C ASN A 537 15.87 4.35 0.10
N ARG A 538 14.72 4.52 0.76
CA ARG A 538 14.48 3.94 2.09
C ARG A 538 13.23 3.10 2.21
N ALA A 539 12.07 3.66 1.89
CA ALA A 539 10.79 2.99 2.11
C ALA A 539 9.72 3.47 1.13
N GLY A 540 8.73 2.62 0.85
CA GLY A 540 7.55 3.00 0.08
C GLY A 540 7.89 3.54 -1.30
N ALA A 541 8.51 2.74 -2.18
CA ALA A 541 8.87 3.25 -3.51
C ALA A 541 7.62 3.70 -4.29
N GLY A 542 6.55 2.91 -4.25
CA GLY A 542 5.23 3.33 -4.71
C GLY A 542 4.58 4.29 -3.72
N ILE A 543 4.26 3.78 -2.53
CA ILE A 543 3.52 4.49 -1.49
C ILE A 543 4.20 4.32 -0.13
N GLU A 544 4.45 5.42 0.56
CA GLU A 544 4.83 5.47 1.98
C GLU A 544 3.67 6.03 2.80
N ASN A 545 3.20 5.27 3.79
CA ASN A 545 2.32 5.77 4.85
C ASN A 545 3.09 5.76 6.18
N ALA A 546 3.49 6.94 6.66
CA ALA A 546 4.31 7.09 7.87
C ALA A 546 3.49 7.11 9.18
N GLY A 547 2.20 6.77 9.13
CA GLY A 547 1.30 6.79 10.29
C GLY A 547 -0.02 7.54 10.09
N GLY A 548 -0.40 7.84 8.84
CA GLY A 548 -1.72 8.38 8.51
C GLY A 548 -2.80 7.30 8.36
N ASP A 549 -4.04 7.73 8.21
CA ASP A 549 -5.15 6.85 7.81
C ASP A 549 -5.21 6.82 6.29
N MET A 550 -5.29 5.62 5.72
CA MET A 550 -5.25 5.45 4.26
C MET A 550 -6.23 4.40 3.78
N ILE A 551 -6.95 4.74 2.70
CA ILE A 551 -7.80 3.80 1.95
C ILE A 551 -7.34 3.74 0.50
N ILE A 552 -7.10 2.53 0.01
CA ILE A 552 -6.70 2.25 -1.38
C ILE A 552 -7.79 1.39 -2.01
N THR A 553 -8.47 1.90 -3.04
CA THR A 553 -9.56 1.19 -3.72
C THR A 553 -9.25 1.00 -5.20
N GLY A 554 -9.10 -0.24 -5.66
CA GLY A 554 -8.98 -0.57 -7.09
C GLY A 554 -7.74 0.02 -7.80
N VAL A 555 -6.67 0.29 -7.06
CA VAL A 555 -5.45 0.93 -7.59
C VAL A 555 -4.50 -0.12 -8.18
N THR A 556 -3.82 0.21 -9.28
CA THR A 556 -2.71 -0.61 -9.82
C THR A 556 -1.36 -0.06 -9.38
N VAL A 557 -0.63 -0.78 -8.54
CA VAL A 557 0.70 -0.44 -8.01
C VAL A 557 1.73 -1.39 -8.62
N LEU A 558 2.55 -0.90 -9.56
CA LEU A 558 3.40 -1.77 -10.38
C LEU A 558 4.86 -1.31 -10.51
N SER A 559 5.80 -2.26 -10.47
CA SER A 559 7.21 -2.01 -10.79
C SER A 559 7.86 -0.88 -9.98
N ASN A 560 7.41 -0.64 -8.75
CA ASN A 560 8.03 0.33 -7.86
C ASN A 560 9.20 -0.33 -7.12
N ILE A 561 10.35 0.35 -7.07
CA ILE A 561 11.63 -0.27 -6.72
C ILE A 561 12.36 0.51 -5.64
N ILE A 562 12.72 -0.20 -4.57
CA ILE A 562 13.80 0.17 -3.65
C ILE A 562 15.08 -0.57 -4.08
N PRO A 563 16.13 0.13 -4.50
CA PRO A 563 17.33 -0.50 -5.06
C PRO A 563 18.15 -1.27 -4.02
N ALA A 564 18.71 -2.43 -4.40
CA ALA A 564 19.66 -3.14 -3.56
C ALA A 564 20.91 -2.25 -3.30
N ALA A 565 21.22 -2.01 -2.02
CA ALA A 565 22.23 -1.06 -1.49
C ALA A 565 21.76 0.37 -1.16
N SER A 566 20.45 0.59 -1.07
CA SER A 566 19.89 1.85 -0.55
C SER A 566 19.90 1.90 0.99
N ALA A 567 19.42 3.00 1.58
CA ALA A 567 19.39 3.20 3.03
C ALA A 567 18.44 2.21 3.72
N ALA A 568 18.85 1.72 4.90
CA ALA A 568 18.04 0.84 5.73
C ALA A 568 16.77 1.56 6.24
N PRO A 569 15.64 0.84 6.40
CA PRO A 569 15.53 -0.62 6.29
C PRO A 569 15.34 -1.15 4.85
N GLY A 570 14.82 -0.34 3.93
CA GLY A 570 14.63 -0.73 2.53
C GLY A 570 13.29 -1.42 2.26
N ASN A 571 12.18 -0.92 2.81
CA ASN A 571 10.95 -1.70 3.01
C ASN A 571 9.78 -1.25 2.12
N GLY A 572 8.92 -2.18 1.71
CA GLY A 572 7.64 -1.88 1.05
C GLY A 572 7.82 -1.32 -0.36
N GLY A 573 8.15 -2.18 -1.33
CA GLY A 573 8.37 -1.75 -2.72
C GLY A 573 7.10 -1.11 -3.30
N GLY A 574 5.97 -1.80 -3.18
CA GLY A 574 4.67 -1.27 -3.57
C GLY A 574 4.10 -0.32 -2.51
N LEU A 575 3.91 -0.83 -1.30
CA LEU A 575 3.40 -0.09 -0.15
C LEU A 575 4.24 -0.38 1.10
N HIS A 576 4.61 0.68 1.80
CA HIS A 576 5.10 0.63 3.17
C HIS A 576 4.11 1.31 4.11
N ALA A 577 3.51 0.54 5.02
CA ALA A 577 2.64 1.01 6.09
C ALA A 577 3.42 1.09 7.40
N GLY A 578 4.10 2.23 7.62
CA GLY A 578 4.96 2.54 8.76
C GLY A 578 4.23 2.95 10.05
N GLY A 579 2.92 2.70 10.13
CA GLY A 579 2.04 2.98 11.27
C GLY A 579 0.62 3.32 10.80
N GLY A 580 -0.28 3.65 11.73
CA GLY A 580 -1.66 4.00 11.40
C GLY A 580 -2.47 2.81 10.87
N SER A 581 -3.54 3.09 10.14
CA SER A 581 -4.42 2.08 9.52
C SER A 581 -4.42 2.23 8.01
N VAL A 582 -4.12 1.13 7.29
CA VAL A 582 -4.25 1.05 5.84
C VAL A 582 -5.31 0.02 5.48
N THR A 583 -6.33 0.44 4.72
CA THR A 583 -7.36 -0.45 4.16
C THR A 583 -7.22 -0.54 2.64
N ILE A 584 -7.13 -1.76 2.11
CA ILE A 584 -7.04 -2.05 0.69
C ILE A 584 -8.31 -2.78 0.25
N ARG A 585 -8.91 -2.25 -0.82
CA ARG A 585 -10.20 -2.64 -1.40
C ARG A 585 -10.01 -2.98 -2.88
N GLY A 586 -9.66 -4.22 -3.17
CA GLY A 586 -9.28 -4.64 -4.52
C GLY A 586 -8.00 -3.97 -5.04
N GLY A 587 -7.74 -4.13 -6.34
CA GLY A 587 -6.55 -3.59 -7.01
C GLY A 587 -5.42 -4.60 -7.16
N VAL A 588 -4.29 -4.14 -7.68
CA VAL A 588 -3.16 -5.01 -8.08
C VAL A 588 -1.84 -4.43 -7.57
N PHE A 589 -1.07 -5.21 -6.82
CA PHE A 589 0.30 -4.92 -6.41
C PHE A 589 1.24 -5.89 -7.12
N ARG A 590 1.91 -5.43 -8.17
CA ARG A 590 2.68 -6.32 -9.06
C ARG A 590 4.11 -5.90 -9.34
N SER A 591 5.03 -6.86 -9.32
CA SER A 591 6.43 -6.63 -9.73
C SER A 591 7.15 -5.53 -8.95
N ASN A 592 6.70 -5.24 -7.74
CA ASN A 592 7.37 -4.29 -6.87
C ASN A 592 8.52 -4.98 -6.15
N GLU A 593 9.56 -4.21 -5.82
CA GLU A 593 10.80 -4.75 -5.29
C GLU A 593 11.33 -3.93 -4.12
N ALA A 594 11.73 -4.62 -3.05
CA ALA A 594 12.33 -4.04 -1.85
C ALA A 594 13.27 -5.02 -1.16
N THR A 595 13.97 -4.57 -0.12
CA THR A 595 14.68 -5.46 0.82
C THR A 595 13.65 -6.34 1.53
N GLU A 596 12.67 -5.72 2.19
CA GLU A 596 11.58 -6.39 2.91
C GLU A 596 10.22 -6.02 2.31
N GLY A 597 9.30 -6.98 2.23
CA GLY A 597 7.93 -6.73 1.76
C GLY A 597 7.89 -6.14 0.36
N GLY A 598 8.32 -6.91 -0.65
CA GLY A 598 8.39 -6.44 -2.05
C GLY A 598 7.07 -5.81 -2.50
N GLY A 599 5.95 -6.49 -2.24
CA GLY A 599 4.61 -5.96 -2.47
C GLY A 599 4.18 -5.00 -1.37
N LEU A 600 3.85 -5.57 -0.21
CA LEU A 600 3.31 -4.86 0.95
C LEU A 600 4.19 -5.11 2.20
N TRP A 601 4.42 -4.06 2.97
CA TRP A 601 5.05 -4.13 4.28
C TRP A 601 4.21 -3.35 5.30
N SER A 602 4.02 -3.88 6.52
CA SER A 602 3.28 -3.18 7.59
C SER A 602 3.85 -3.43 8.98
N ASN A 603 3.93 -2.39 9.82
CA ASN A 603 4.09 -2.48 11.28
C ASN A 603 2.89 -1.88 12.06
N GLY A 604 1.84 -1.47 11.35
CA GLY A 604 0.56 -1.00 11.91
C GLY A 604 -0.58 -1.95 11.54
N THR A 605 -1.80 -1.41 11.44
CA THR A 605 -2.97 -2.17 11.01
C THR A 605 -3.07 -2.19 9.48
N LEU A 606 -3.04 -3.39 8.90
CA LEU A 606 -3.27 -3.63 7.47
C LEU A 606 -4.55 -4.44 7.29
N VAL A 607 -5.53 -3.89 6.59
CA VAL A 607 -6.78 -4.56 6.24
C VAL A 607 -6.87 -4.71 4.73
N ILE A 608 -7.06 -5.94 4.26
CA ILE A 608 -7.40 -6.24 2.86
C ILE A 608 -8.79 -6.85 2.85
N GLU A 609 -9.73 -6.17 2.23
CA GLU A 609 -11.14 -6.57 2.16
C GLU A 609 -11.68 -6.56 0.73
N LEU A 610 -12.79 -7.28 0.51
CA LEU A 610 -13.48 -7.32 -0.77
C LEU A 610 -14.26 -6.02 -0.99
N THR A 611 -14.26 -5.49 -2.21
CA THR A 611 -15.33 -4.60 -2.64
C THR A 611 -16.54 -5.43 -3.09
N GLY A 612 -17.73 -5.10 -2.60
CA GLY A 612 -18.99 -5.54 -3.23
C GLY A 612 -19.40 -7.03 -3.14
N GLY A 613 -18.65 -7.92 -2.49
CA GLY A 613 -19.07 -9.32 -2.26
C GLY A 613 -18.94 -10.28 -3.44
N ASP A 614 -18.45 -9.83 -4.61
CA ASP A 614 -18.20 -10.65 -5.79
C ASP A 614 -16.70 -10.93 -6.02
N SER A 615 -16.37 -12.12 -6.55
CA SER A 615 -14.98 -12.59 -6.77
C SER A 615 -14.14 -11.79 -7.80
N GLY A 616 -14.73 -10.85 -8.54
CA GLY A 616 -14.02 -10.00 -9.52
C GLY A 616 -13.20 -8.86 -8.91
N ASP A 617 -13.37 -8.64 -7.61
CA ASP A 617 -12.93 -7.45 -6.87
C ASP A 617 -11.79 -7.76 -5.87
N GLN A 618 -11.14 -8.92 -6.03
CA GLN A 618 -10.07 -9.37 -5.16
C GLN A 618 -8.80 -8.52 -5.30
N THR A 619 -8.13 -8.27 -4.19
CA THR A 619 -6.78 -7.71 -4.20
C THR A 619 -5.78 -8.76 -4.69
N VAL A 620 -5.01 -8.43 -5.72
CA VAL A 620 -4.00 -9.31 -6.31
C VAL A 620 -2.60 -8.81 -5.94
N ILE A 621 -1.81 -9.64 -5.27
CA ILE A 621 -0.42 -9.36 -4.88
C ILE A 621 0.45 -10.35 -5.62
N ALA A 622 1.07 -9.91 -6.72
CA ALA A 622 1.68 -10.80 -7.69
C ALA A 622 3.12 -10.45 -8.07
N SER A 623 3.98 -11.46 -8.22
CA SER A 623 5.31 -11.29 -8.83
C SER A 623 6.22 -10.27 -8.13
N ASN A 624 5.98 -9.96 -6.85
CA ASN A 624 6.79 -9.01 -6.09
C ASN A 624 8.04 -9.71 -5.51
N ILE A 625 9.10 -8.94 -5.27
CA ILE A 625 10.41 -9.47 -4.86
C ILE A 625 10.89 -8.80 -3.57
N GLY A 626 11.04 -9.61 -2.52
CA GLY A 626 11.82 -9.28 -1.32
C GLY A 626 13.26 -9.74 -1.50
N ARG A 627 14.24 -8.87 -1.27
CA ARG A 627 15.68 -9.10 -1.53
C ARG A 627 16.52 -9.26 -0.26
N GLY A 628 15.91 -9.16 0.93
CA GLY A 628 16.66 -9.09 2.18
C GLY A 628 17.51 -10.34 2.42
N PRO A 629 18.78 -10.14 2.80
CA PRO A 629 19.74 -11.23 2.87
C PRO A 629 19.54 -12.16 4.08
N ALA A 630 18.79 -11.70 5.10
CA ALA A 630 18.58 -12.38 6.36
C ALA A 630 17.27 -13.18 6.38
N ALA A 631 17.17 -14.08 7.36
CA ALA A 631 16.04 -15.00 7.58
C ALA A 631 14.73 -14.27 7.94
N ASP A 632 14.88 -13.21 8.71
CA ASP A 632 13.85 -12.34 9.26
C ASP A 632 13.50 -11.18 8.33
N ASN A 633 14.35 -10.83 7.36
CA ASN A 633 14.14 -9.66 6.49
C ASN A 633 13.65 -10.07 5.09
N GLY A 634 12.77 -11.08 5.02
CA GLY A 634 12.18 -11.64 3.80
C GLY A 634 10.87 -10.98 3.34
N GLY A 635 9.94 -11.75 2.76
CA GLY A 635 8.61 -11.25 2.36
C GLY A 635 8.51 -10.81 0.91
N GLY A 636 8.19 -11.73 -0.01
CA GLY A 636 7.95 -11.38 -1.42
C GLY A 636 6.66 -10.59 -1.60
N GLY A 637 5.54 -11.16 -1.13
CA GLY A 637 4.20 -10.58 -1.25
C GLY A 637 3.85 -9.62 -0.12
N VAL A 638 3.60 -10.17 1.06
CA VAL A 638 3.19 -9.42 2.27
C VAL A 638 4.15 -9.70 3.40
N TYR A 639 4.59 -8.65 4.07
CA TYR A 639 5.42 -8.73 5.27
C TYR A 639 4.74 -7.98 6.42
N VAL A 640 4.50 -8.67 7.54
CA VAL A 640 3.95 -8.10 8.78
C VAL A 640 5.05 -8.08 9.83
N GLU A 641 5.52 -6.88 10.14
CA GLU A 641 6.58 -6.60 11.10
C GLU A 641 6.08 -6.70 12.56
N SER A 642 7.00 -6.87 13.51
CA SER A 642 6.71 -6.90 14.94
C SER A 642 5.79 -5.73 15.37
N GLY A 643 4.68 -6.06 16.04
CA GLY A 643 3.66 -5.11 16.47
C GLY A 643 2.60 -4.77 15.42
N GLY A 644 2.77 -5.22 14.18
CA GLY A 644 1.78 -5.11 13.12
C GLY A 644 0.66 -6.15 13.23
N GLU A 645 -0.51 -5.78 12.72
CA GLU A 645 -1.70 -6.62 12.64
C GLU A 645 -2.24 -6.63 11.21
N ALA A 646 -2.40 -7.80 10.62
CA ALA A 646 -2.94 -7.95 9.27
C ALA A 646 -4.24 -8.76 9.25
N SER A 647 -5.27 -8.22 8.60
CA SER A 647 -6.49 -8.95 8.26
C SER A 647 -6.61 -9.04 6.73
N ILE A 648 -6.47 -10.24 6.18
CA ILE A 648 -6.41 -10.48 4.72
C ILE A 648 -7.60 -11.35 4.32
N THR A 649 -8.55 -10.76 3.59
CA THR A 649 -9.76 -11.47 3.15
C THR A 649 -9.75 -11.67 1.63
N SER A 650 -9.84 -12.92 1.19
CA SER A 650 -10.04 -13.32 -0.20
C SER A 650 -9.03 -12.75 -1.20
N ALA A 651 -7.80 -12.49 -0.77
CA ALA A 651 -6.72 -12.01 -1.64
C ALA A 651 -6.12 -13.14 -2.49
N VAL A 652 -5.55 -12.77 -3.64
CA VAL A 652 -4.73 -13.66 -4.48
C VAL A 652 -3.28 -13.26 -4.34
N ILE A 653 -2.48 -14.08 -3.66
CA ILE A 653 -1.05 -13.87 -3.41
C ILE A 653 -0.26 -14.86 -4.25
N GLU A 654 0.27 -14.42 -5.39
CA GLU A 654 0.85 -15.32 -6.39
C GLU A 654 2.24 -14.95 -6.92
N MET A 655 3.05 -15.94 -7.27
CA MET A 655 4.32 -15.74 -7.98
C MET A 655 5.31 -14.79 -7.27
N ASN A 656 5.12 -14.50 -5.99
CA ASN A 656 6.01 -13.62 -5.24
C ASN A 656 7.28 -14.39 -4.82
N ARG A 657 8.37 -13.66 -4.60
CA ARG A 657 9.68 -14.25 -4.32
C ARG A 657 10.42 -13.59 -3.16
N ALA A 658 10.77 -14.39 -2.16
CA ALA A 658 11.80 -14.04 -1.18
C ALA A 658 13.17 -14.50 -1.72
N SER A 659 13.89 -13.58 -2.36
CA SER A 659 15.05 -13.85 -3.22
C SER A 659 16.42 -13.73 -2.55
N GLY A 660 16.50 -13.16 -1.35
CA GLY A 660 17.76 -13.01 -0.63
C GLY A 660 18.32 -14.35 -0.15
N ALA A 661 19.61 -14.38 0.23
CA ALA A 661 20.34 -15.62 0.53
C ALA A 661 19.63 -16.49 1.57
N SER A 662 19.04 -15.87 2.59
CA SER A 662 18.22 -16.54 3.60
C SER A 662 16.74 -16.16 3.53
N GLY A 663 16.24 -15.69 2.38
CA GLY A 663 14.89 -15.14 2.26
C GLY A 663 13.78 -16.15 2.56
N SER A 664 12.89 -15.79 3.50
CA SER A 664 11.69 -16.54 3.88
C SER A 664 10.40 -15.79 3.49
N GLY A 665 9.26 -16.49 3.49
CA GLY A 665 7.94 -15.87 3.30
C GLY A 665 7.72 -15.37 1.88
N GLY A 666 7.74 -16.27 0.90
CA GLY A 666 7.55 -15.90 -0.51
C GLY A 666 6.21 -15.19 -0.72
N GLY A 667 5.12 -15.78 -0.23
CA GLY A 667 3.79 -15.17 -0.19
C GLY A 667 3.60 -14.23 0.98
N ILE A 668 3.54 -14.76 2.21
CA ILE A 668 3.34 -14.01 3.46
C ILE A 668 4.47 -14.32 4.44
N LEU A 669 4.95 -13.29 5.13
CA LEU A 669 5.82 -13.40 6.32
C LEU A 669 5.18 -12.69 7.50
N VAL A 670 5.03 -13.39 8.63
CA VAL A 670 4.59 -12.84 9.92
C VAL A 670 5.75 -12.91 10.91
N ALA A 671 6.25 -11.74 11.32
CA ALA A 671 7.39 -11.63 12.24
C ALA A 671 6.99 -12.00 13.68
N SER A 672 8.00 -12.25 14.53
CA SER A 672 7.78 -12.44 15.96
C SER A 672 7.07 -11.23 16.59
N GLY A 673 6.02 -11.47 17.37
CA GLY A 673 5.21 -10.41 17.99
C GLY A 673 4.23 -9.70 17.05
N ALA A 674 4.12 -10.15 15.79
CA ALA A 674 3.08 -9.72 14.86
C ALA A 674 1.88 -10.68 14.87
N SER A 675 0.76 -10.25 14.30
CA SER A 675 -0.40 -11.12 14.08
C SER A 675 -0.99 -11.00 12.68
N ALA A 676 -1.52 -12.12 12.17
CA ALA A 676 -2.20 -12.13 10.89
C ALA A 676 -3.40 -13.10 10.87
N THR A 677 -4.54 -12.63 10.35
CA THR A 677 -5.70 -13.46 10.03
C THR A 677 -5.92 -13.47 8.53
N VAL A 678 -5.94 -14.65 7.92
CA VAL A 678 -6.19 -14.85 6.49
C VAL A 678 -7.47 -15.65 6.32
N THR A 679 -8.46 -15.08 5.64
CA THR A 679 -9.77 -15.72 5.41
C THR A 679 -10.06 -15.84 3.92
N GLY A 680 -10.23 -17.06 3.42
CA GLY A 680 -10.44 -17.33 2.01
C GLY A 680 -9.21 -17.01 1.14
N GLY A 681 -9.42 -16.92 -0.18
CA GLY A 681 -8.38 -16.53 -1.13
C GLY A 681 -7.38 -17.63 -1.45
N SER A 682 -6.29 -17.28 -2.12
CA SER A 682 -5.26 -18.24 -2.51
C SER A 682 -3.84 -17.69 -2.38
N ILE A 683 -2.93 -18.52 -1.85
CA ILE A 683 -1.49 -18.28 -1.77
C ILE A 683 -0.81 -19.32 -2.66
N ARG A 684 -0.32 -18.92 -3.84
CA ARG A 684 0.16 -19.90 -4.83
C ARG A 684 1.36 -19.52 -5.66
N GLN A 685 2.13 -20.51 -6.09
CA GLN A 685 3.27 -20.30 -7.00
C GLN A 685 4.33 -19.35 -6.44
N ASN A 686 4.35 -19.12 -5.13
CA ASN A 686 5.34 -18.28 -4.48
C ASN A 686 6.61 -19.08 -4.25
N THR A 687 7.73 -18.36 -4.14
CA THR A 687 9.04 -18.97 -3.94
C THR A 687 9.82 -18.31 -2.81
N ALA A 688 10.54 -19.11 -2.05
CA ALA A 688 11.48 -18.65 -1.03
C ALA A 688 12.79 -19.43 -1.16
N ASN A 689 13.89 -18.85 -0.67
CA ASN A 689 15.16 -19.56 -0.66
C ASN A 689 15.35 -20.39 0.61
N ARG A 690 14.77 -19.97 1.75
CA ARG A 690 15.00 -20.58 3.07
C ARG A 690 13.79 -21.29 3.66
N ALA A 691 12.69 -20.59 3.90
CA ALA A 691 11.52 -21.16 4.57
C ALA A 691 10.21 -20.47 4.17
N GLY A 692 9.10 -21.20 4.26
CA GLY A 692 7.76 -20.65 4.06
C GLY A 692 7.57 -20.05 2.68
N ALA A 693 7.66 -20.85 1.61
CA ALA A 693 7.47 -20.31 0.25
C ALA A 693 6.06 -19.71 0.08
N GLY A 694 5.03 -20.40 0.58
CA GLY A 694 3.70 -19.83 0.74
C GLY A 694 3.64 -18.88 1.94
N VAL A 695 3.82 -19.41 3.14
CA VAL A 695 3.67 -18.70 4.41
C VAL A 695 4.83 -19.00 5.36
N GLU A 696 5.43 -17.96 5.92
CA GLU A 696 6.38 -18.01 7.03
C GLU A 696 5.75 -17.36 8.27
N ASN A 697 5.65 -18.09 9.38
CA ASN A 697 5.38 -17.52 10.70
C ASN A 697 6.63 -17.66 11.58
N ALA A 698 7.37 -16.56 11.77
CA ALA A 698 8.65 -16.55 12.47
C ALA A 698 8.51 -16.34 14.00
N GLY A 699 7.40 -16.80 14.60
CA GLY A 699 7.08 -16.58 16.01
C GLY A 699 5.90 -15.64 16.29
N GLY A 700 5.13 -15.26 15.27
CA GLY A 700 3.90 -14.50 15.40
C GLY A 700 2.69 -15.36 15.77
N THR A 701 1.51 -14.74 15.79
CA THR A 701 0.21 -15.44 15.89
C THR A 701 -0.48 -15.42 14.54
N MET A 702 -0.90 -16.58 14.03
CA MET A 702 -1.55 -16.66 12.73
C MET A 702 -2.84 -17.48 12.76
N GLN A 703 -3.86 -16.98 12.07
CA GLN A 703 -5.10 -17.69 11.82
C GLN A 703 -5.36 -17.80 10.32
N MET A 704 -5.69 -18.99 9.84
CA MET A 704 -6.05 -19.25 8.45
C MET A 704 -7.41 -19.93 8.41
N VAL A 705 -8.36 -19.37 7.66
CA VAL A 705 -9.72 -19.89 7.56
C VAL A 705 -10.09 -20.08 6.09
N ASN A 706 -10.31 -21.32 5.66
CA ASN A 706 -10.69 -21.69 4.29
C ASN A 706 -9.73 -21.13 3.21
N VAL A 707 -8.42 -21.17 3.46
CA VAL A 707 -7.39 -20.63 2.55
C VAL A 707 -6.83 -21.74 1.65
N SER A 708 -6.63 -21.44 0.36
CA SER A 708 -5.96 -22.36 -0.59
C SER A 708 -4.47 -22.03 -0.73
N VAL A 709 -3.59 -22.89 -0.23
CA VAL A 709 -2.13 -22.75 -0.27
C VAL A 709 -1.53 -23.82 -1.20
N ARG A 710 -1.13 -23.43 -2.40
CA ARG A 710 -0.76 -24.42 -3.43
C ARG A 710 0.40 -24.05 -4.34
N GLU A 711 1.11 -25.07 -4.83
CA GLU A 711 2.20 -24.89 -5.81
C GLU A 711 3.31 -23.94 -5.32
N ASN A 712 3.48 -23.74 -4.01
CA ASN A 712 4.56 -22.92 -3.48
C ASN A 712 5.83 -23.76 -3.35
N VAL A 713 6.97 -23.19 -3.73
CA VAL A 713 8.21 -23.95 -3.94
C VAL A 713 9.41 -23.29 -3.28
N ILE A 714 10.15 -24.08 -2.50
CA ILE A 714 11.54 -23.78 -2.13
C ILE A 714 12.46 -24.54 -3.11
N PRO A 715 13.18 -23.85 -4.00
CA PRO A 715 14.03 -24.52 -4.98
C PRO A 715 15.18 -25.29 -4.33
N ALA A 716 15.45 -26.51 -4.80
CA ALA A 716 16.52 -27.37 -4.26
C ALA A 716 17.92 -26.73 -4.33
N ALA A 717 18.16 -25.86 -5.34
CA ALA A 717 19.46 -25.21 -5.52
C ALA A 717 19.76 -24.10 -4.48
N THR A 718 18.76 -23.67 -3.71
CA THR A 718 18.87 -22.54 -2.77
C THR A 718 18.66 -22.95 -1.30
N ALA A 719 18.32 -24.20 -1.04
CA ALA A 719 17.84 -24.66 0.26
C ALA A 719 18.96 -24.85 1.31
N ALA A 720 18.90 -24.07 2.38
CA ALA A 720 19.49 -24.40 3.68
C ALA A 720 18.80 -23.57 4.81
N PRO A 721 17.98 -24.17 5.69
CA PRO A 721 17.57 -25.59 5.72
C PRO A 721 16.54 -25.97 4.64
N GLY A 722 15.67 -25.04 4.19
CA GLY A 722 14.72 -25.27 3.09
C GLY A 722 13.35 -25.83 3.52
N ASN A 723 12.67 -25.15 4.46
CA ASN A 723 11.60 -25.75 5.26
C ASN A 723 10.22 -25.17 4.94
N GLY A 724 9.17 -25.99 4.89
CA GLY A 724 7.77 -25.54 4.79
C GLY A 724 7.43 -24.92 3.44
N GLY A 725 7.18 -25.77 2.43
CA GLY A 725 6.84 -25.30 1.07
C GLY A 725 5.53 -24.51 1.08
N GLY A 726 4.49 -25.08 1.69
CA GLY A 726 3.21 -24.41 1.91
C GLY A 726 3.30 -23.43 3.09
N LEU A 727 3.56 -23.97 4.29
CA LEU A 727 3.66 -23.21 5.52
C LEU A 727 4.84 -23.67 6.39
N HIS A 728 5.56 -22.70 6.94
CA HIS A 728 6.57 -22.90 7.96
C HIS A 728 6.18 -22.14 9.25
N SER A 729 6.16 -22.85 10.37
CA SER A 729 5.99 -22.32 11.72
C SER A 729 7.30 -22.41 12.49
N GLY A 730 8.04 -21.29 12.54
CA GLY A 730 9.28 -21.16 13.32
C GLY A 730 9.07 -20.82 14.79
N GLY A 731 7.84 -20.96 15.30
CA GLY A 731 7.42 -20.67 16.68
C GLY A 731 6.05 -20.01 16.72
N GLY A 732 5.59 -19.64 17.92
CA GLY A 732 4.28 -19.00 18.11
C GLY A 732 3.10 -19.98 17.98
N MET A 733 1.91 -19.44 17.75
CA MET A 733 0.67 -20.22 17.61
C MET A 733 0.05 -20.00 16.24
N ILE A 734 -0.25 -21.10 15.55
CA ILE A 734 -0.98 -21.10 14.29
C ILE A 734 -2.25 -21.93 14.42
N THR A 735 -3.37 -21.38 13.94
CA THR A 735 -4.63 -22.11 13.82
C THR A 735 -5.10 -22.11 12.37
N ILE A 736 -5.41 -23.28 11.85
CA ILE A 736 -5.91 -23.50 10.49
C ILE A 736 -7.30 -24.13 10.59
N ARG A 737 -8.31 -23.52 9.96
CA ARG A 737 -9.69 -24.01 9.93
C ARG A 737 -10.16 -24.12 8.48
N GLY A 738 -10.13 -25.33 7.94
CA GLY A 738 -10.47 -25.62 6.55
C GLY A 738 -9.45 -25.09 5.53
N GLY A 739 -9.73 -25.33 4.26
CA GLY A 739 -8.84 -24.98 3.15
C GLY A 739 -7.96 -26.15 2.69
N ASP A 740 -6.97 -25.85 1.87
CA ASP A 740 -6.09 -26.86 1.26
C ASP A 740 -4.62 -26.43 1.23
N PHE A 741 -3.73 -27.39 1.46
CA PHE A 741 -2.29 -27.32 1.26
C PHE A 741 -1.92 -28.34 0.19
N THR A 742 -1.86 -27.88 -1.06
CA THR A 742 -1.79 -28.78 -2.23
C THR A 742 -0.54 -28.56 -3.08
N ALA A 743 0.18 -29.63 -3.41
CA ALA A 743 1.29 -29.59 -4.37
C ALA A 743 2.40 -28.57 -4.02
N ASN A 744 2.64 -28.34 -2.73
CA ASN A 744 3.73 -27.50 -2.27
C ASN A 744 5.01 -28.33 -2.13
N GLU A 745 6.16 -27.68 -2.23
CA GLU A 745 7.45 -28.35 -2.35
C GLU A 745 8.56 -27.67 -1.56
N ALA A 746 9.28 -28.45 -0.78
CA ALA A 746 10.42 -28.01 0.03
C ALA A 746 11.43 -29.15 0.24
N THR A 747 12.57 -28.84 0.88
CA THR A 747 13.48 -29.89 1.37
C THR A 747 12.79 -30.66 2.48
N GLU A 748 12.23 -29.96 3.46
CA GLU A 748 11.52 -30.51 4.62
C GLU A 748 10.11 -29.92 4.70
N GLY A 749 9.11 -30.75 5.05
CA GLY A 749 7.73 -30.30 5.23
C GLY A 749 7.16 -29.65 3.98
N GLY A 750 6.94 -30.44 2.91
CA GLY A 750 6.41 -29.94 1.64
C GLY A 750 5.14 -29.12 1.84
N GLY A 751 4.18 -29.66 2.61
CA GLY A 751 2.95 -28.97 3.00
C GLY A 751 3.15 -28.06 4.21
N LEU A 752 3.28 -28.67 5.40
CA LEU A 752 3.35 -28.00 6.70
C LEU A 752 4.64 -28.39 7.44
N TRP A 753 5.29 -27.41 8.05
CA TRP A 753 6.44 -27.60 8.93
C TRP A 753 6.25 -26.80 10.23
N SER A 754 6.49 -27.40 11.40
CA SER A 754 6.36 -26.69 12.69
C SER A 754 7.36 -27.15 13.75
N ASN A 755 7.93 -26.17 14.45
CA ASN A 755 8.59 -26.35 15.75
C ASN A 755 7.89 -25.62 16.90
N GLY A 756 6.69 -25.05 16.64
CA GLY A 756 5.82 -24.40 17.63
C GLY A 756 4.48 -25.13 17.77
N THR A 757 3.48 -24.41 18.28
CA THR A 757 2.11 -24.94 18.39
C THR A 757 1.35 -24.73 17.09
N LEU A 758 0.91 -25.82 16.47
CA LEU A 758 0.10 -25.80 15.24
C LEU A 758 -1.20 -26.58 15.47
N VAL A 759 -2.34 -25.93 15.29
CA VAL A 759 -3.66 -26.55 15.39
C VAL A 759 -4.34 -26.49 14.03
N VAL A 760 -4.74 -27.65 13.51
CA VAL A 760 -5.50 -27.80 12.26
C VAL A 760 -6.86 -28.40 12.59
N GLY A 761 -7.94 -27.68 12.29
CA GLY A 761 -9.31 -28.06 12.64
C GLY A 761 -9.77 -27.50 14.00
N ASP A 762 -10.78 -28.12 14.58
CA ASP A 762 -11.34 -27.81 15.90
C ASP A 762 -11.79 -29.09 16.60
N GLU A 763 -11.81 -29.10 17.94
CA GLU A 763 -12.18 -30.26 18.76
C GLU A 763 -13.67 -30.59 18.66
N ASP A 764 -14.50 -29.58 18.40
CA ASP A 764 -15.97 -29.66 18.45
C ASP A 764 -16.62 -30.13 17.13
N ASP A 765 -15.86 -30.58 16.12
CA ASP A 765 -16.36 -31.02 14.79
C ASP A 765 -17.09 -29.95 13.94
N ASP A 766 -17.06 -28.69 14.36
CA ASP A 766 -17.74 -27.60 13.65
C ASP A 766 -16.88 -26.98 12.51
N ALA A 767 -15.62 -27.36 12.41
CA ALA A 767 -14.68 -26.80 11.43
C ALA A 767 -14.66 -27.60 10.11
N ALA A 768 -14.53 -26.89 8.98
CA ALA A 768 -14.34 -27.53 7.69
C ALA A 768 -13.03 -28.34 7.65
N THR A 769 -13.08 -29.53 7.04
CA THR A 769 -11.91 -30.39 6.79
C THR A 769 -10.78 -29.65 6.09
N THR A 770 -9.55 -29.85 6.58
CA THR A 770 -8.34 -29.32 5.94
C THR A 770 -7.67 -30.41 5.11
N MET A 771 -7.42 -30.13 3.84
CA MET A 771 -6.74 -31.04 2.91
C MET A 771 -5.23 -30.75 2.89
N ILE A 772 -4.38 -31.76 3.09
CA ILE A 772 -2.93 -31.67 2.96
C ILE A 772 -2.52 -32.73 1.94
N THR A 773 -2.39 -32.34 0.67
CA THR A 773 -2.32 -33.31 -0.42
C THR A 773 -1.25 -33.01 -1.47
N GLN A 774 -0.68 -34.08 -2.04
CA GLN A 774 0.27 -34.00 -3.15
C GLN A 774 1.54 -33.19 -2.87
N ASN A 775 1.86 -32.93 -1.59
CA ASN A 775 3.04 -32.15 -1.22
C ASN A 775 4.30 -33.02 -1.29
N ILE A 776 5.43 -32.38 -1.60
CA ILE A 776 6.70 -33.05 -1.85
C ILE A 776 7.77 -32.53 -0.90
N GLY A 777 8.31 -33.43 -0.07
CA GLY A 777 9.55 -33.24 0.67
C GLY A 777 10.72 -33.87 -0.10
N ARG A 778 11.78 -33.10 -0.35
CA ARG A 778 12.95 -33.53 -1.16
C ARG A 778 14.18 -33.93 -0.35
N GLY A 779 14.13 -33.84 0.98
CA GLY A 779 15.28 -34.09 1.83
C GLY A 779 15.90 -35.49 1.62
N ASP A 780 17.20 -35.50 1.37
CA ASP A 780 17.98 -36.71 1.10
C ASP A 780 18.58 -37.35 2.37
N ASP A 781 18.41 -36.71 3.54
CA ASP A 781 18.86 -37.22 4.83
C ASP A 781 17.77 -38.02 5.54
N ALA A 782 18.17 -39.00 6.34
CA ALA A 782 17.29 -39.88 7.11
C ALA A 782 16.47 -39.14 8.18
N THR A 783 16.93 -37.95 8.55
CA THR A 783 16.29 -37.01 9.47
C THR A 783 15.45 -35.95 8.75
N ASN A 784 15.57 -35.82 7.42
CA ASN A 784 14.98 -34.71 6.68
C ASN A 784 13.95 -35.29 5.69
N GLY A 785 12.75 -35.57 6.16
CA GLY A 785 11.67 -36.09 5.33
C GLY A 785 10.31 -35.79 5.94
N GLY A 786 9.35 -35.37 5.12
CA GLY A 786 8.02 -34.95 5.54
C GLY A 786 7.29 -34.40 4.32
N GLY A 787 6.57 -35.24 3.59
CA GLY A 787 5.86 -34.81 2.38
C GLY A 787 4.71 -33.86 2.75
N GLY A 788 3.82 -34.33 3.63
CA GLY A 788 2.67 -33.59 4.12
C GLY A 788 2.98 -32.69 5.32
N VAL A 789 3.27 -33.29 6.47
CA VAL A 789 3.48 -32.61 7.76
C VAL A 789 4.82 -33.00 8.37
N TYR A 790 5.56 -32.03 8.89
CA TYR A 790 6.84 -32.22 9.58
C TYR A 790 6.84 -31.51 10.94
N ALA A 791 7.11 -32.24 12.02
CA ALA A 791 7.25 -31.73 13.37
C ALA A 791 8.66 -31.97 13.90
N GLU A 792 9.31 -30.94 14.45
CA GLU A 792 10.67 -31.02 14.97
C GLU A 792 10.88 -30.06 16.15
N THR A 793 11.97 -30.25 16.92
CA THR A 793 12.44 -29.38 18.00
C THR A 793 11.33 -29.03 19.01
N GLY A 794 10.62 -30.05 19.51
CA GLY A 794 9.57 -29.87 20.52
C GLY A 794 8.26 -29.28 19.98
N GLY A 795 8.05 -29.27 18.66
CA GLY A 795 6.76 -28.88 18.05
C GLY A 795 5.56 -29.68 18.60
N ASP A 796 4.43 -29.00 18.77
CA ASP A 796 3.17 -29.56 19.25
C ASP A 796 2.09 -29.36 18.18
N ILE A 797 1.78 -30.42 17.43
CA ILE A 797 0.83 -30.39 16.32
C ILE A 797 -0.44 -31.16 16.70
N ARG A 798 -1.58 -30.48 16.64
CA ARG A 798 -2.90 -31.08 16.81
C ARG A 798 -3.67 -31.03 15.50
N LEU A 799 -4.12 -32.19 15.04
CA LEU A 799 -4.82 -32.39 13.78
C LEU A 799 -6.20 -32.96 14.06
N TYR A 800 -7.24 -32.22 13.69
CA TYR A 800 -8.63 -32.61 13.79
C TYR A 800 -9.22 -32.69 12.39
N ASP A 801 -9.78 -33.86 12.06
CA ASP A 801 -10.51 -34.08 10.80
C ASP A 801 -9.68 -33.76 9.54
N ALA A 802 -8.35 -33.91 9.64
CA ALA A 802 -7.43 -33.60 8.55
C ALA A 802 -7.32 -34.77 7.54
N MET A 803 -7.20 -34.42 6.25
CA MET A 803 -6.94 -35.38 5.17
C MET A 803 -5.52 -35.22 4.63
N ILE A 804 -4.61 -36.12 5.02
CA ILE A 804 -3.20 -36.12 4.62
C ILE A 804 -3.01 -37.19 3.54
N THR A 805 -3.06 -36.78 2.28
CA THR A 805 -3.18 -37.73 1.15
C THR A 805 -2.18 -37.52 0.03
N ASP A 806 -1.70 -38.59 -0.59
CA ASP A 806 -0.85 -38.56 -1.78
C ASP A 806 0.43 -37.71 -1.64
N ASN A 807 0.92 -37.50 -0.42
CA ASN A 807 2.15 -36.74 -0.17
C ASN A 807 3.38 -37.64 -0.35
N VAL A 808 4.51 -37.03 -0.73
CA VAL A 808 5.72 -37.77 -1.14
C VAL A 808 6.96 -37.26 -0.42
N ALA A 809 7.62 -38.13 0.34
CA ALA A 809 9.00 -37.95 0.77
C ALA A 809 9.94 -38.55 -0.30
N SER A 810 10.41 -37.69 -1.19
CA SER A 810 11.03 -38.04 -2.48
C SER A 810 12.56 -38.16 -2.47
N GLY A 811 13.24 -37.68 -1.43
CA GLY A 811 14.69 -37.79 -1.35
C GLY A 811 15.15 -39.23 -1.08
N ALA A 812 16.43 -39.51 -1.31
CA ALA A 812 16.98 -40.86 -1.28
C ALA A 812 16.80 -41.56 0.08
N SER A 813 16.89 -40.80 1.18
CA SER A 813 16.61 -41.25 2.55
C SER A 813 15.29 -40.73 3.09
N GLY A 814 14.40 -40.22 2.24
CA GLY A 814 13.15 -39.58 2.64
C GLY A 814 12.22 -40.52 3.40
N SER A 815 11.80 -40.08 4.59
CA SER A 815 10.85 -40.74 5.47
C SER A 815 9.62 -39.84 5.72
N GLY A 816 8.54 -40.38 6.27
CA GLY A 816 7.37 -39.59 6.66
C GLY A 816 6.63 -38.98 5.46
N GLY A 817 6.19 -39.81 4.51
CA GLY A 817 5.50 -39.34 3.31
C GLY A 817 4.29 -38.47 3.67
N GLY A 818 3.44 -38.96 4.58
CA GLY A 818 2.34 -38.19 5.16
C GLY A 818 2.81 -37.29 6.31
N ILE A 819 3.26 -37.89 7.42
CA ILE A 819 3.67 -37.20 8.66
C ILE A 819 5.06 -37.67 9.09
N PHE A 820 5.90 -36.73 9.51
CA PHE A 820 7.16 -37.01 10.20
C PHE A 820 7.20 -36.28 11.54
N VAL A 821 7.52 -37.02 12.60
CA VAL A 821 7.64 -36.51 13.97
C VAL A 821 9.06 -36.76 14.46
N ALA A 822 9.75 -35.71 14.90
CA ALA A 822 11.16 -35.77 15.31
C ALA A 822 11.42 -35.00 16.61
N ASP A 823 12.61 -35.19 17.21
CA ASP A 823 13.22 -34.26 18.16
C ASP A 823 12.27 -33.73 19.26
N GLU A 824 11.73 -34.64 20.08
CA GLU A 824 10.85 -34.34 21.22
C GLU A 824 9.48 -33.78 20.84
N SER A 825 9.12 -33.79 19.55
CA SER A 825 7.82 -33.33 19.08
C SER A 825 6.68 -34.29 19.40
N ILE A 826 5.48 -33.72 19.47
CA ILE A 826 4.23 -34.44 19.69
C ILE A 826 3.28 -34.14 18.53
N VAL A 827 2.75 -35.19 17.92
CA VAL A 827 1.61 -35.09 17.00
C VAL A 827 0.42 -35.84 17.56
N VAL A 828 -0.69 -35.12 17.73
CA VAL A 828 -1.99 -35.69 18.11
C VAL A 828 -2.93 -35.55 16.93
N MET A 829 -3.45 -36.66 16.42
CA MET A 829 -4.46 -36.67 15.38
C MET A 829 -5.74 -37.34 15.89
N ASN A 830 -6.83 -36.58 15.89
CA ASN A 830 -8.16 -37.05 16.27
C ASN A 830 -9.09 -36.92 15.06
N ARG A 831 -9.56 -38.07 14.55
CA ARG A 831 -10.32 -38.19 13.31
C ARG A 831 -9.51 -37.77 12.06
N GLY A 832 -9.88 -38.32 10.92
CA GLY A 832 -9.26 -38.02 9.62
C GLY A 832 -8.51 -39.20 9.01
N THR A 833 -7.67 -38.91 8.02
CA THR A 833 -7.06 -39.93 7.16
C THR A 833 -5.62 -39.58 6.78
N VAL A 834 -4.73 -40.58 6.85
CA VAL A 834 -3.38 -40.56 6.29
C VAL A 834 -3.30 -41.64 5.20
N SER A 835 -3.45 -41.27 3.93
CA SER A 835 -3.62 -42.25 2.85
C SER A 835 -2.88 -41.98 1.54
N GLY A 836 -2.46 -43.03 0.84
CA GLY A 836 -1.81 -42.91 -0.48
C GLY A 836 -0.43 -42.24 -0.44
N ASN A 837 0.12 -41.99 0.74
CA ASN A 837 1.40 -41.30 0.88
C ASN A 837 2.57 -42.25 0.56
N ARG A 838 3.67 -41.67 0.10
CA ARG A 838 4.85 -42.41 -0.36
C ARG A 838 6.11 -41.89 0.29
N ALA A 839 6.96 -42.80 0.75
CA ALA A 839 8.33 -42.50 1.14
C ALA A 839 9.32 -43.44 0.47
N ASN A 840 10.58 -43.03 0.40
CA ASN A 840 11.63 -43.89 -0.16
C ASN A 840 12.26 -44.80 0.88
N ARG A 841 12.37 -44.37 2.16
CA ARG A 841 13.12 -45.06 3.21
C ARG A 841 12.26 -45.68 4.31
N ALA A 842 11.45 -44.88 5.02
CA ALA A 842 10.64 -45.38 6.13
C ALA A 842 9.38 -44.54 6.37
N GLY A 843 8.36 -45.12 7.01
CA GLY A 843 7.17 -44.38 7.44
C GLY A 843 6.44 -43.69 6.29
N ALA A 844 5.98 -44.44 5.28
CA ALA A 844 5.34 -43.81 4.12
C ALA A 844 4.08 -43.03 4.52
N GLY A 845 3.27 -43.59 5.42
CA GLY A 845 2.22 -42.86 6.12
C GLY A 845 2.82 -41.93 7.17
N ILE A 846 3.39 -42.52 8.23
CA ILE A 846 3.87 -41.80 9.41
C ILE A 846 5.24 -42.33 9.87
N GLU A 847 6.17 -41.41 10.13
CA GLU A 847 7.45 -41.68 10.79
C GLU A 847 7.48 -41.02 12.17
N VAL A 848 7.88 -41.77 13.20
CA VAL A 848 8.19 -41.25 14.54
C VAL A 848 9.67 -41.53 14.80
N ALA A 849 10.51 -40.51 14.66
CA ALA A 849 11.94 -40.60 14.83
C ALA A 849 12.37 -39.99 16.18
N ASP A 850 12.96 -40.81 17.04
CA ASP A 850 13.57 -40.36 18.29
C ASP A 850 14.98 -40.91 18.35
N ASP A 851 15.99 -40.04 18.46
CA ASP A 851 17.39 -40.45 18.53
C ASP A 851 17.81 -40.95 19.93
N GLY A 852 16.92 -40.86 20.92
CA GLY A 852 17.14 -41.31 22.30
C GLY A 852 18.14 -40.47 23.07
N ASN A 853 18.49 -39.28 22.57
CA ASN A 853 19.46 -38.38 23.18
C ASN A 853 18.81 -37.43 24.21
N SER A 854 17.48 -37.42 24.31
CA SER A 854 16.70 -36.61 25.24
C SER A 854 15.96 -37.44 26.30
N THR A 855 15.57 -36.78 27.38
CA THR A 855 14.64 -37.33 28.39
C THR A 855 13.18 -37.23 27.96
N ALA A 856 12.84 -36.28 27.08
CA ALA A 856 11.51 -36.17 26.49
C ALA A 856 11.47 -37.06 25.24
N LYS A 857 10.39 -37.83 25.09
CA LYS A 857 10.24 -38.75 23.95
C LYS A 857 9.43 -38.10 22.84
N THR A 858 9.81 -38.36 21.59
CA THR A 858 8.98 -38.05 20.43
C THR A 858 7.73 -38.92 20.44
N ALA A 859 6.54 -38.32 20.29
CA ALA A 859 5.28 -39.01 20.50
C ALA A 859 4.25 -38.80 19.38
N LEU A 860 3.54 -39.88 19.04
CA LEU A 860 2.39 -39.90 18.14
C LEU A 860 1.16 -40.42 18.88
N VAL A 861 0.05 -39.70 18.77
CA VAL A 861 -1.25 -40.14 19.30
C VAL A 861 -2.28 -40.12 18.18
N LEU A 862 -2.85 -41.28 17.85
CA LEU A 862 -3.90 -41.44 16.85
C LEU A 862 -5.19 -41.93 17.50
N THR A 863 -6.28 -41.19 17.32
CA THR A 863 -7.62 -41.60 17.76
C THR A 863 -8.61 -41.45 16.62
N ASN A 864 -9.36 -42.50 16.29
CA ASN A 864 -10.34 -42.49 15.20
C ASN A 864 -9.73 -42.18 13.81
N VAL A 865 -8.48 -42.59 13.57
CA VAL A 865 -7.74 -42.28 12.33
C VAL A 865 -7.69 -43.49 11.40
N THR A 866 -7.78 -43.24 10.10
CA THR A 866 -7.47 -44.25 9.07
C THR A 866 -6.08 -44.00 8.46
N VAL A 867 -5.16 -44.95 8.62
CA VAL A 867 -3.83 -44.95 7.99
C VAL A 867 -3.82 -46.01 6.89
N SER A 868 -3.97 -45.61 5.62
CA SER A 868 -4.23 -46.58 4.55
C SER A 868 -3.46 -46.39 3.24
N ASP A 869 -3.20 -47.48 2.52
CA ASP A 869 -2.66 -47.44 1.15
C ASP A 869 -1.33 -46.66 1.01
N ASN A 870 -0.57 -46.51 2.10
CA ASN A 870 0.72 -45.85 2.07
C ASN A 870 1.80 -46.83 1.61
N SER A 871 2.79 -46.35 0.86
CA SER A 871 3.76 -47.22 0.17
C SER A 871 5.21 -46.76 0.24
N ILE A 872 6.09 -47.71 0.53
CA ILE A 872 7.54 -47.50 0.40
C ILE A 872 7.99 -47.88 -1.00
N ALA A 873 8.74 -46.97 -1.64
CA ALA A 873 9.06 -47.10 -3.05
C ALA A 873 10.19 -48.07 -3.39
N THR A 874 11.42 -47.84 -2.88
CA THR A 874 12.62 -48.51 -3.43
C THR A 874 13.89 -48.55 -2.57
N ALA A 875 14.04 -47.77 -1.47
CA ALA A 875 15.31 -47.69 -0.74
C ALA A 875 15.33 -48.61 0.50
N ALA A 876 16.47 -49.26 0.75
CA ALA A 876 16.70 -49.99 2.00
C ALA A 876 16.94 -48.99 3.17
N PRO A 877 16.43 -49.25 4.39
CA PRO A 877 15.80 -50.50 4.82
C PRO A 877 14.35 -50.68 4.35
N GLY A 878 13.59 -49.61 4.09
CA GLY A 878 12.28 -49.73 3.46
C GLY A 878 11.16 -50.15 4.41
N ASN A 879 11.11 -49.56 5.60
CA ASN A 879 10.34 -50.09 6.74
C ASN A 879 9.07 -49.25 7.02
N GLY A 880 8.02 -49.87 7.57
CA GLY A 880 6.86 -49.13 8.08
C GLY A 880 6.05 -48.45 6.98
N GLY A 881 5.28 -49.23 6.21
CA GLY A 881 4.44 -48.69 5.13
C GLY A 881 3.40 -47.72 5.69
N GLY A 882 2.67 -48.17 6.71
CA GLY A 882 1.75 -47.34 7.47
C GLY A 882 2.49 -46.46 8.47
N ILE A 883 3.09 -47.07 9.49
CA ILE A 883 3.76 -46.37 10.60
C ILE A 883 5.15 -46.98 10.86
N HIS A 884 6.15 -46.13 11.03
CA HIS A 884 7.49 -46.52 11.49
C HIS A 884 7.83 -45.79 12.79
N ILE A 885 8.24 -46.54 13.81
CA ILE A 885 8.68 -46.02 15.12
C ILE A 885 10.18 -46.30 15.24
N GLY A 886 10.99 -45.26 15.03
CA GLY A 886 12.43 -45.28 15.13
C GLY A 886 12.95 -44.95 16.54
N GLY A 887 14.07 -45.57 16.90
CA GLY A 887 14.77 -45.35 18.17
C GLY A 887 13.88 -45.53 19.40
N SER A 888 13.73 -44.52 20.26
CA SER A 888 12.92 -44.57 21.50
C SER A 888 11.51 -43.97 21.38
N GLY A 889 11.06 -43.69 20.16
CA GLY A 889 9.79 -43.04 19.89
C GLY A 889 8.59 -43.80 20.44
N VAL A 890 7.49 -43.09 20.65
CA VAL A 890 6.27 -43.64 21.24
C VAL A 890 5.08 -43.42 20.32
N ALA A 891 4.28 -44.45 20.09
CA ALA A 891 2.98 -44.30 19.44
C ALA A 891 1.85 -44.91 20.28
N THR A 892 0.77 -44.14 20.43
CA THR A 892 -0.48 -44.57 21.04
C THR A 892 -1.59 -44.50 20.00
N ILE A 893 -2.22 -45.64 19.72
CA ILE A 893 -3.21 -45.78 18.65
C ILE A 893 -4.49 -46.34 19.23
N ARG A 894 -5.60 -45.64 19.00
CA ARG A 894 -6.92 -45.95 19.55
C ARG A 894 -8.00 -45.85 18.50
N SER A 895 -8.94 -46.79 18.50
CA SER A 895 -10.15 -46.72 17.65
C SER A 895 -9.85 -46.49 16.16
N SER A 896 -8.71 -46.99 15.70
CA SER A 896 -8.11 -46.61 14.42
C SER A 896 -7.95 -47.81 13.49
N THR A 897 -7.85 -47.54 12.19
CA THR A 897 -7.60 -48.55 11.16
C THR A 897 -6.26 -48.32 10.47
N ILE A 898 -5.43 -49.36 10.41
CA ILE A 898 -4.18 -49.36 9.66
C ILE A 898 -4.30 -50.42 8.56
N SER A 899 -4.46 -50.02 7.30
CA SER A 899 -4.80 -50.97 6.24
C SER A 899 -4.19 -50.74 4.85
N GLY A 900 -4.02 -51.81 4.08
CA GLY A 900 -3.56 -51.70 2.69
C GLY A 900 -2.15 -51.12 2.48
N ASN A 901 -1.38 -50.92 3.56
CA ASN A 901 -0.06 -50.31 3.47
C ASN A 901 0.97 -51.32 2.96
N THR A 902 2.01 -50.84 2.27
CA THR A 902 3.03 -51.68 1.62
C THR A 902 4.45 -51.23 1.97
N ALA A 903 5.31 -52.20 2.34
CA ALA A 903 6.71 -51.95 2.67
C ALA A 903 7.59 -53.17 2.40
N ARG A 904 8.91 -53.04 2.65
CA ARG A 904 9.82 -54.18 2.68
C ARG A 904 9.62 -54.99 3.97
N GLU A 905 9.61 -54.30 5.10
CA GLU A 905 9.44 -54.85 6.44
C GLU A 905 8.40 -54.04 7.24
N GLY A 906 7.57 -54.70 8.06
CA GLY A 906 6.62 -54.01 8.96
C GLY A 906 5.60 -53.16 8.20
N ALA A 907 4.88 -53.76 7.25
CA ALA A 907 4.07 -52.97 6.31
C ALA A 907 2.94 -52.17 6.97
N GLY A 908 2.26 -52.72 7.98
CA GLY A 908 1.35 -51.95 8.82
C GLY A 908 2.12 -51.05 9.80
N VAL A 909 2.84 -51.66 10.74
CA VAL A 909 3.65 -50.95 11.74
C VAL A 909 5.02 -51.60 11.90
N TRP A 910 6.08 -50.79 11.96
CA TRP A 910 7.44 -51.23 12.30
C TRP A 910 7.92 -50.53 13.56
N VAL A 911 8.54 -51.27 14.49
CA VAL A 911 9.01 -50.76 15.79
C VAL A 911 10.49 -51.12 16.00
N ALA A 912 11.31 -50.09 16.29
CA ALA A 912 12.70 -50.28 16.71
C ALA A 912 12.77 -50.89 18.11
N GLY A 913 13.86 -51.61 18.41
CA GLY A 913 14.00 -52.36 19.66
C GLY A 913 13.96 -51.55 20.97
N ALA A 914 13.99 -50.21 20.94
CA ALA A 914 13.81 -49.32 22.11
C ALA A 914 12.51 -48.49 22.06
N GLY A 915 11.72 -48.62 20.99
CA GLY A 915 10.48 -47.89 20.78
C GLY A 915 9.32 -48.48 21.58
N ALA A 916 8.28 -47.68 21.81
CA ALA A 916 7.08 -48.13 22.51
C ALA A 916 5.84 -47.96 21.62
N LEU A 917 4.93 -48.92 21.71
CA LEU A 917 3.73 -48.95 20.91
C LEU A 917 2.57 -49.48 21.74
N ASP A 918 1.52 -48.68 21.85
CA ASP A 918 0.28 -49.08 22.49
C ASP A 918 -0.87 -48.97 21.48
N ILE A 919 -1.43 -50.11 21.08
CA ILE A 919 -2.58 -50.19 20.18
C ILE A 919 -3.76 -50.76 20.95
N ALA A 920 -4.86 -50.03 20.98
CA ALA A 920 -6.12 -50.55 21.53
C ALA A 920 -7.33 -50.23 20.66
N LEU A 921 -8.36 -51.08 20.76
CA LEU A 921 -9.65 -50.89 20.06
C LEU A 921 -9.47 -50.66 18.55
N SER A 922 -8.50 -51.31 17.90
CA SER A 922 -8.07 -50.93 16.55
C SER A 922 -8.02 -52.12 15.59
N THR A 923 -8.06 -51.86 14.28
CA THR A 923 -7.95 -52.86 13.23
C THR A 923 -6.65 -52.67 12.45
N VAL A 924 -5.84 -53.72 12.30
CA VAL A 924 -4.65 -53.75 11.43
C VAL A 924 -4.90 -54.79 10.35
N SER A 925 -5.14 -54.36 9.10
CA SER A 925 -5.61 -55.29 8.07
C SER A 925 -5.13 -55.07 6.64
N GLY A 926 -4.87 -56.15 5.92
CA GLY A 926 -4.56 -56.06 4.49
C GLY A 926 -3.22 -55.40 4.16
N ASN A 927 -2.33 -55.26 5.15
CA ASN A 927 -0.99 -54.70 4.92
C ASN A 927 -0.06 -55.76 4.33
N ALA A 928 0.86 -55.37 3.44
CA ALA A 928 1.69 -56.30 2.69
C ALA A 928 3.19 -55.93 2.74
N ALA A 929 3.99 -56.79 3.37
CA ALA A 929 5.45 -56.72 3.42
C ALA A 929 6.07 -57.68 2.40
N THR A 930 7.09 -57.24 1.67
CA THR A 930 7.81 -58.14 0.73
C THR A 930 8.76 -59.10 1.44
N GLU A 931 9.22 -58.76 2.65
CA GLU A 931 10.09 -59.59 3.49
C GLU A 931 9.33 -59.99 4.76
N ASP A 932 9.43 -59.24 5.85
CA ASP A 932 8.99 -59.71 7.17
C ASP A 932 7.96 -58.76 7.81
N GLY A 933 7.04 -59.30 8.62
CA GLY A 933 6.08 -58.50 9.42
C GLY A 933 5.02 -57.80 8.57
N GLY A 934 4.02 -58.53 8.08
CA GLY A 934 2.96 -57.95 7.25
C GLY A 934 2.11 -56.93 8.02
N GLY A 935 1.61 -57.32 9.20
CA GLY A 935 0.85 -56.44 10.09
C GLY A 935 1.75 -55.58 10.96
N LEU A 936 2.55 -56.20 11.82
CA LEU A 936 3.44 -55.51 12.76
C LEU A 936 4.79 -56.24 12.91
N TYR A 937 5.89 -55.48 12.88
CA TYR A 937 7.27 -55.96 13.08
C TYR A 937 7.90 -55.24 14.28
N ASP A 938 8.32 -55.99 15.30
CA ASP A 938 9.28 -55.59 16.33
C ASP A 938 10.70 -56.16 16.08
N ASN A 939 11.69 -55.29 15.87
CA ASN A 939 13.07 -55.68 15.54
C ASN A 939 13.91 -56.13 16.74
N GLY A 940 13.37 -56.06 17.97
CA GLY A 940 14.06 -56.51 19.17
C GLY A 940 15.32 -55.69 19.50
N GLY A 941 15.70 -55.66 20.78
CA GLY A 941 16.98 -55.03 21.17
C GLY A 941 17.06 -54.56 22.61
N ASP A 942 15.94 -54.19 23.24
CA ASP A 942 15.91 -53.73 24.62
C ASP A 942 14.68 -54.26 25.39
N SER A 943 14.92 -54.80 26.58
CA SER A 943 13.88 -55.25 27.52
C SER A 943 13.05 -54.09 28.12
N SER A 944 13.39 -52.83 27.84
CA SER A 944 12.61 -51.65 28.25
C SER A 944 11.56 -51.19 27.26
N ALA A 945 11.53 -51.74 26.03
CA ALA A 945 10.48 -51.46 25.06
C ALA A 945 9.18 -52.14 25.48
N GLU A 946 8.04 -51.43 25.38
CA GLU A 946 6.71 -51.96 25.68
C GLU A 946 5.82 -51.86 24.45
N ILE A 947 5.44 -53.02 23.92
CA ILE A 947 4.46 -53.17 22.84
C ILE A 947 3.22 -53.85 23.43
N MET A 948 2.09 -53.15 23.39
CA MET A 948 0.81 -53.60 23.94
C MET A 948 -0.26 -53.57 22.87
N LEU A 949 -0.91 -54.71 22.66
CA LEU A 949 -2.11 -54.83 21.84
C LEU A 949 -3.29 -55.24 22.72
N GLN A 950 -4.31 -54.40 22.82
CA GLN A 950 -5.52 -54.71 23.60
C GLN A 950 -6.78 -54.51 22.78
N ASP A 951 -7.64 -55.52 22.66
CA ASP A 951 -8.87 -55.40 21.86
C ASP A 951 -8.58 -55.05 20.39
N VAL A 952 -7.57 -55.70 19.80
CA VAL A 952 -7.11 -55.43 18.43
C VAL A 952 -7.48 -56.59 17.50
N THR A 953 -7.80 -56.27 16.26
CA THR A 953 -7.95 -57.27 15.18
C THR A 953 -6.82 -57.11 14.18
N VAL A 954 -5.91 -58.09 14.11
CA VAL A 954 -4.82 -58.18 13.13
C VAL A 954 -5.11 -59.29 12.13
N ALA A 955 -5.58 -58.92 10.95
CA ALA A 955 -6.07 -59.88 9.97
C ALA A 955 -5.74 -59.55 8.51
N LEU A 956 -5.72 -60.56 7.64
CA LEU A 956 -5.50 -60.39 6.19
C LEU A 956 -4.16 -59.72 5.82
N ASN A 957 -3.20 -59.66 6.74
CA ASN A 957 -1.88 -59.11 6.45
C ASN A 957 -0.99 -60.18 5.81
N THR A 958 -0.04 -59.75 4.98
CA THR A 958 0.80 -60.63 4.16
C THR A 958 2.28 -60.30 4.30
N ALA A 959 3.13 -61.32 4.48
CA ALA A 959 4.59 -61.20 4.44
C ALA A 959 5.21 -62.20 3.46
N GLY A 960 6.28 -61.83 2.75
CA GLY A 960 7.02 -62.76 1.88
C GLY A 960 7.85 -63.79 2.64
N GLY A 961 8.26 -63.44 3.86
CA GLY A 961 9.11 -64.19 4.79
C GLY A 961 8.32 -64.61 6.03
N ASN A 962 8.62 -64.00 7.18
CA ASN A 962 8.10 -64.37 8.48
C ASN A 962 7.01 -63.40 8.98
N GLY A 963 6.07 -63.91 9.77
CA GLY A 963 5.16 -63.09 10.57
C GLY A 963 4.18 -62.29 9.73
N GLY A 964 3.20 -62.95 9.12
CA GLY A 964 2.20 -62.26 8.30
C GLY A 964 1.36 -61.29 9.12
N GLY A 965 0.92 -61.72 10.31
CA GLY A 965 0.27 -60.86 11.31
C GLY A 965 1.29 -60.12 12.17
N LEU A 966 1.91 -60.83 13.12
CA LEU A 966 2.89 -60.27 14.07
C LEU A 966 4.28 -60.89 13.89
N LEU A 967 5.32 -60.08 14.03
CA LEU A 967 6.70 -60.55 14.12
C LEU A 967 7.43 -59.87 15.29
N SER A 968 8.16 -60.64 16.09
CA SER A 968 9.10 -60.12 17.08
C SER A 968 10.42 -60.87 17.03
N GLU A 969 11.52 -60.12 16.98
CA GLU A 969 12.88 -60.64 17.16
C GLU A 969 13.35 -60.60 18.63
N SER A 970 12.47 -60.22 19.56
CA SER A 970 12.81 -60.09 20.98
C SER A 970 13.24 -61.41 21.63
N THR A 971 14.25 -61.26 22.49
CA THR A 971 14.87 -62.18 23.45
C THR A 971 13.97 -62.78 24.53
N ASP A 972 13.07 -61.96 25.05
CA ASP A 972 12.48 -62.13 26.37
C ASP A 972 10.97 -62.34 26.36
N GLY A 973 10.30 -62.02 25.24
CA GLY A 973 8.87 -62.15 25.01
C GLY A 973 7.99 -61.23 25.88
N ALA A 974 8.51 -60.70 26.99
CA ALA A 974 7.78 -59.85 27.94
C ALA A 974 7.58 -58.41 27.43
N SER A 975 8.42 -57.95 26.49
CA SER A 975 8.30 -56.64 25.86
C SER A 975 7.13 -56.53 24.89
N TYR A 976 6.56 -57.66 24.44
CA TYR A 976 5.44 -57.69 23.48
C TYR A 976 4.26 -58.49 24.05
N THR A 977 3.30 -57.74 24.55
CA THR A 977 2.07 -58.25 25.16
C THR A 977 0.84 -58.06 24.26
N PHE A 978 -0.07 -59.04 24.27
CA PHE A 978 -1.38 -58.86 23.66
C PHE A 978 -2.50 -59.55 24.46
N ALA A 979 -3.66 -58.89 24.53
CA ALA A 979 -4.82 -59.34 25.28
C ALA A 979 -6.12 -59.03 24.53
N ASN A 980 -7.12 -59.90 24.72
CA ASN A 980 -8.42 -59.81 24.06
C ASN A 980 -8.36 -59.51 22.55
N SER A 981 -7.36 -60.05 21.85
CA SER A 981 -7.05 -59.67 20.47
C SER A 981 -7.15 -60.85 19.50
N ILE A 982 -7.55 -60.57 18.25
CA ILE A 982 -7.62 -61.55 17.16
C ILE A 982 -6.37 -61.40 16.29
N ILE A 983 -5.59 -62.47 16.17
CA ILE A 983 -4.48 -62.60 15.23
C ILE A 983 -4.79 -63.79 14.30
N GLY A 984 -5.34 -63.51 13.11
CA GLY A 984 -5.85 -64.57 12.24
C GLY A 984 -6.07 -64.15 10.79
N ALA A 985 -6.20 -65.14 9.90
CA ALA A 985 -6.34 -64.95 8.46
C ALA A 985 -5.17 -64.20 7.79
N ASN A 986 -3.99 -64.21 8.40
CA ASN A 986 -2.79 -63.62 7.82
C ASN A 986 -2.02 -64.67 6.98
N THR A 987 -1.10 -64.22 6.12
CA THR A 987 -0.30 -65.11 5.25
C THR A 987 1.18 -64.77 5.31
N ALA A 988 2.03 -65.80 5.40
CA ALA A 988 3.49 -65.67 5.33
C ALA A 988 4.13 -66.98 4.88
N ALA A 989 5.41 -66.95 4.47
CA ALA A 989 6.17 -68.17 4.19
C ALA A 989 6.43 -68.99 5.47
N SER A 990 6.57 -68.32 6.60
CA SER A 990 6.73 -68.91 7.93
C SER A 990 6.01 -68.04 8.97
N GLY A 991 5.31 -68.63 9.95
CA GLY A 991 4.61 -67.83 10.96
C GLY A 991 3.51 -66.95 10.38
N ALA A 992 2.49 -67.54 9.76
CA ALA A 992 1.44 -66.79 9.06
C ALA A 992 0.75 -65.76 9.96
N ASP A 993 0.31 -66.14 11.16
CA ASP A 993 -0.33 -65.22 12.10
C ASP A 993 0.66 -64.58 13.08
N CYS A 994 1.66 -65.34 13.54
CA CYS A 994 2.74 -64.78 14.35
C CYS A 994 4.08 -65.50 14.12
N PHE A 995 5.18 -64.81 14.39
CA PHE A 995 6.54 -65.36 14.42
C PHE A 995 7.36 -64.69 15.53
N GLY A 996 7.98 -65.46 16.42
CA GLY A 996 8.75 -64.92 17.56
C GLY A 996 8.17 -65.26 18.93
N MET A 997 8.60 -64.54 19.97
CA MET A 997 8.14 -64.75 21.35
C MET A 997 7.23 -63.61 21.80
N PHE A 998 6.12 -63.95 22.45
CA PHE A 998 5.12 -63.00 22.88
C PHE A 998 4.51 -63.41 24.24
N GLU A 999 4.02 -62.44 25.00
CA GLU A 999 3.34 -62.65 26.27
C GLU A 999 1.83 -62.43 26.08
N SER A 1000 1.03 -63.45 26.39
CA SER A 1000 -0.43 -63.34 26.35
C SER A 1000 -0.97 -62.79 27.67
N GLY A 1001 -1.77 -61.72 27.60
CA GLY A 1001 -2.61 -61.24 28.70
C GLY A 1001 -3.92 -62.03 28.88
N GLY A 1002 -4.15 -63.04 28.02
CA GLY A 1002 -5.34 -63.88 28.01
C GLY A 1002 -6.41 -63.43 27.02
N TYR A 1003 -7.39 -64.32 26.80
CA TYR A 1003 -8.57 -64.09 25.96
C TYR A 1003 -8.28 -63.76 24.49
N ASN A 1004 -7.17 -64.26 23.94
CA ASN A 1004 -6.80 -64.02 22.54
C ASN A 1004 -7.31 -65.10 21.60
N LEU A 1005 -7.51 -64.76 20.32
CA LEU A 1005 -7.78 -65.73 19.25
C LEU A 1005 -6.60 -65.74 18.28
N ILE A 1006 -5.89 -66.87 18.21
CA ILE A 1006 -4.72 -67.04 17.33
C ILE A 1006 -4.97 -68.21 16.40
N GLN A 1007 -5.22 -67.92 15.12
CA GLN A 1007 -5.62 -68.97 14.17
C GLN A 1007 -4.49 -69.99 13.93
N ASN A 1008 -3.25 -69.54 13.78
CA ASN A 1008 -2.09 -70.39 13.58
C ASN A 1008 -0.91 -69.99 14.48
N THR A 1009 -0.60 -70.83 15.47
CA THR A 1009 0.51 -70.59 16.41
C THR A 1009 1.87 -71.09 15.91
N SER A 1010 1.93 -71.70 14.72
CA SER A 1010 3.19 -72.22 14.16
C SER A 1010 4.15 -71.08 13.86
N GLY A 1011 5.28 -71.02 14.56
CA GLY A 1011 6.29 -69.95 14.43
C GLY A 1011 6.37 -69.05 15.65
N CYS A 1012 5.40 -69.12 16.56
CA CYS A 1012 5.32 -68.30 17.76
C CYS A 1012 5.50 -69.14 19.02
N THR A 1013 6.15 -68.55 20.02
CA THR A 1013 6.09 -69.01 21.41
C THR A 1013 5.22 -68.02 22.18
N ILE A 1014 4.14 -68.51 22.77
CA ILE A 1014 3.19 -67.68 23.51
C ILE A 1014 3.32 -68.04 24.99
N ASN A 1015 3.79 -67.09 25.77
CA ASN A 1015 3.96 -67.16 27.21
C ASN A 1015 2.78 -66.44 27.92
N GLY A 1016 2.84 -66.30 29.24
CA GLY A 1016 1.79 -65.64 30.03
C GLY A 1016 0.52 -66.47 30.23
N GLU A 1017 -0.63 -65.80 30.22
CA GLU A 1017 -1.94 -66.41 30.42
C GLU A 1017 -2.45 -67.02 29.10
N THR A 1018 -2.40 -68.35 29.00
CA THR A 1018 -2.71 -69.08 27.77
C THR A 1018 -3.95 -69.97 27.85
N ASP A 1019 -4.49 -70.23 29.05
CA ASP A 1019 -5.63 -71.14 29.24
C ASP A 1019 -6.94 -70.54 28.68
N THR A 1020 -6.99 -69.20 28.61
CA THR A 1020 -8.14 -68.45 28.07
C THR A 1020 -8.03 -68.15 26.58
N ASN A 1021 -6.95 -68.55 25.91
CA ASN A 1021 -6.77 -68.31 24.48
C ASN A 1021 -7.50 -69.34 23.62
N VAL A 1022 -8.10 -68.87 22.53
CA VAL A 1022 -8.64 -69.69 21.44
C VAL A 1022 -7.55 -69.87 20.39
N THR A 1023 -7.04 -71.08 20.20
CA THR A 1023 -5.98 -71.37 19.21
C THR A 1023 -6.43 -72.38 18.16
N GLY A 1024 -5.88 -72.29 16.94
CA GLY A 1024 -6.13 -73.27 15.88
C GLY A 1024 -7.50 -73.16 15.20
N MET A 1025 -8.28 -72.11 15.50
CA MET A 1025 -9.60 -71.87 14.92
C MET A 1025 -9.59 -70.63 14.03
N SER A 1026 -10.33 -70.68 12.91
CA SER A 1026 -10.54 -69.50 12.07
C SER A 1026 -11.34 -68.45 12.83
N PRO A 1027 -10.97 -67.16 12.77
CA PRO A 1027 -11.73 -66.10 13.42
C PRO A 1027 -13.06 -65.79 12.72
N MET A 1028 -13.28 -66.29 11.50
CA MET A 1028 -14.51 -66.08 10.73
C MET A 1028 -14.91 -64.59 10.66
N LEU A 1029 -14.00 -63.76 10.15
CA LEU A 1029 -14.21 -62.31 10.00
C LEU A 1029 -14.88 -61.98 8.67
N GLY A 1030 -15.80 -61.01 8.67
CA GLY A 1030 -16.29 -60.35 7.45
C GLY A 1030 -15.24 -59.48 6.76
N ASP A 1031 -15.58 -58.90 5.62
CA ASP A 1031 -14.70 -57.98 4.89
C ASP A 1031 -14.36 -56.74 5.74
N LEU A 1032 -13.23 -56.08 5.43
CA LEU A 1032 -12.93 -54.77 6.01
C LEU A 1032 -13.91 -53.78 5.39
N ALA A 1033 -14.82 -53.26 6.20
CA ALA A 1033 -15.92 -52.44 5.72
C ALA A 1033 -16.30 -51.38 6.76
N ASP A 1034 -17.08 -50.39 6.30
CA ASP A 1034 -17.82 -49.52 7.20
C ASP A 1034 -18.91 -50.33 7.91
N ASN A 1035 -18.65 -50.68 9.17
CA ASN A 1035 -19.60 -51.36 10.06
C ASN A 1035 -20.13 -50.40 11.14
N GLY A 1036 -20.11 -49.09 10.88
CA GLY A 1036 -20.38 -48.01 11.83
C GLY A 1036 -19.12 -47.52 12.56
N GLY A 1037 -19.18 -46.32 13.14
CA GLY A 1037 -18.04 -45.65 13.78
C GLY A 1037 -17.24 -44.76 12.82
N PHE A 1038 -16.09 -44.26 13.27
CA PHE A 1038 -15.23 -43.35 12.48
C PHE A 1038 -14.28 -44.05 11.50
N THR A 1039 -14.00 -45.35 11.72
CA THR A 1039 -13.00 -46.11 10.96
C THR A 1039 -13.51 -47.51 10.58
N MET A 1040 -12.91 -48.14 9.57
CA MET A 1040 -13.38 -49.43 9.03
C MET A 1040 -13.01 -50.60 9.95
N THR A 1041 -13.85 -51.63 10.02
CA THR A 1041 -13.60 -52.77 10.90
C THR A 1041 -13.88 -54.11 10.26
N HIS A 1042 -13.42 -55.19 10.89
CA HIS A 1042 -13.82 -56.56 10.57
C HIS A 1042 -14.89 -57.03 11.56
N LEU A 1043 -16.13 -57.19 11.10
CA LEU A 1043 -17.20 -57.72 11.93
C LEU A 1043 -17.05 -59.26 12.07
N PRO A 1044 -17.00 -59.82 13.29
CA PRO A 1044 -17.08 -61.27 13.47
C PRO A 1044 -18.39 -61.81 12.85
N MET A 1045 -18.28 -62.81 11.99
CA MET A 1045 -19.44 -63.46 11.39
C MET A 1045 -20.24 -64.25 12.45
N GLU A 1046 -21.48 -64.61 12.10
CA GLU A 1046 -22.27 -65.52 12.95
C GLU A 1046 -21.55 -66.86 13.14
N GLY A 1047 -21.45 -67.31 14.40
CA GLY A 1047 -20.76 -68.54 14.75
C GLY A 1047 -19.23 -68.41 14.86
N SER A 1048 -18.68 -67.19 14.73
CA SER A 1048 -17.26 -66.96 14.98
C SER A 1048 -16.87 -67.39 16.41
N PRO A 1049 -15.71 -68.05 16.59
CA PRO A 1049 -15.21 -68.43 17.90
C PRO A 1049 -14.69 -67.24 18.73
N ALA A 1050 -14.64 -66.03 18.16
CA ALA A 1050 -14.35 -64.80 18.91
C ALA A 1050 -15.57 -64.29 19.71
N VAL A 1051 -16.78 -64.70 19.33
CA VAL A 1051 -18.04 -64.16 19.86
C VAL A 1051 -18.31 -64.69 21.27
N ASN A 1052 -18.50 -63.78 22.24
CA ASN A 1052 -18.61 -64.00 23.69
C ASN A 1052 -17.45 -64.82 24.29
N ALA A 1053 -16.25 -64.73 23.73
CA ALA A 1053 -15.08 -65.50 24.19
C ALA A 1053 -14.01 -64.64 24.87
N GLY A 1054 -14.25 -63.34 24.98
CA GLY A 1054 -13.27 -62.34 25.38
C GLY A 1054 -13.42 -61.78 26.79
N SER A 1055 -12.51 -60.87 27.11
CA SER A 1055 -12.56 -60.01 28.28
C SER A 1055 -11.87 -58.67 27.98
N SER A 1056 -12.66 -57.60 27.87
CA SER A 1056 -12.14 -56.23 27.70
C SER A 1056 -12.27 -55.41 28.98
N SER A 1057 -11.35 -54.45 29.17
CA SER A 1057 -11.48 -53.40 30.18
C SER A 1057 -12.12 -52.11 29.64
N PHE A 1058 -12.41 -52.05 28.34
CA PHE A 1058 -13.06 -50.89 27.71
C PHE A 1058 -14.59 -51.08 27.67
N ASP A 1059 -15.31 -49.99 27.91
CA ASP A 1059 -16.79 -50.00 27.90
C ASP A 1059 -17.38 -50.04 26.48
N VAL A 1060 -16.58 -49.62 25.48
CA VAL A 1060 -16.97 -49.56 24.06
C VAL A 1060 -15.96 -50.28 23.16
N ASP A 1061 -16.40 -50.69 21.98
CA ASP A 1061 -15.55 -51.21 20.91
C ASP A 1061 -14.97 -50.08 20.03
N GLN A 1062 -14.21 -50.44 18.98
CA GLN A 1062 -13.59 -49.47 18.05
C GLN A 1062 -14.56 -48.44 17.49
N ARG A 1063 -15.83 -48.83 17.31
CA ARG A 1063 -16.85 -48.00 16.68
C ARG A 1063 -17.50 -47.04 17.68
N GLY A 1064 -17.14 -47.14 18.95
CA GLY A 1064 -17.80 -46.47 20.07
C GLY A 1064 -19.08 -47.18 20.53
N PHE A 1065 -19.31 -48.44 20.12
CA PHE A 1065 -20.52 -49.16 20.50
C PHE A 1065 -20.30 -49.93 21.80
N MET A 1066 -21.31 -49.96 22.69
CA MET A 1066 -21.18 -50.62 24.00
C MET A 1066 -20.83 -52.10 23.88
N ARG A 1067 -19.78 -52.52 24.59
CA ARG A 1067 -19.53 -53.92 24.94
C ARG A 1067 -20.49 -54.29 26.08
N SER A 1068 -21.74 -54.57 25.73
CA SER A 1068 -22.84 -54.80 26.68
C SER A 1068 -22.41 -55.77 27.80
N VAL A 1069 -22.84 -55.53 29.05
CA VAL A 1069 -22.35 -56.10 30.34
C VAL A 1069 -22.51 -57.64 30.51
N GLY A 1070 -22.01 -58.42 29.55
CA GLY A 1070 -21.86 -59.88 29.48
C GLY A 1070 -20.41 -60.29 29.22
N GLN A 1071 -20.17 -61.46 28.63
CA GLN A 1071 -18.81 -61.86 28.20
C GLN A 1071 -18.53 -61.19 26.85
N THR A 1072 -17.54 -60.31 26.79
CA THR A 1072 -17.22 -59.51 25.60
C THR A 1072 -16.71 -60.39 24.46
N ASP A 1073 -16.74 -59.88 23.23
CA ASP A 1073 -16.07 -60.52 22.10
C ASP A 1073 -14.55 -60.31 22.17
N ILE A 1074 -13.80 -61.25 21.60
CA ILE A 1074 -12.36 -61.09 21.33
C ILE A 1074 -12.20 -60.15 20.12
N GLY A 1075 -11.24 -59.23 20.20
CA GLY A 1075 -10.87 -58.33 19.11
C GLY A 1075 -11.51 -56.94 19.22
N SER A 1076 -11.47 -56.22 18.10
CA SER A 1076 -11.76 -54.78 18.06
C SER A 1076 -13.24 -54.41 17.95
N VAL A 1077 -14.12 -55.40 17.77
CA VAL A 1077 -15.55 -55.19 17.50
C VAL A 1077 -16.40 -56.13 18.34
N GLU A 1078 -17.47 -55.60 18.94
CA GLU A 1078 -18.51 -56.39 19.60
C GLU A 1078 -19.65 -56.71 18.63
N ARG A 1079 -19.91 -57.98 18.38
CA ARG A 1079 -20.95 -58.41 17.46
C ARG A 1079 -22.34 -58.19 18.06
N GLY A 1080 -23.16 -57.42 17.35
CA GLY A 1080 -24.55 -57.18 17.74
C GLY A 1080 -24.74 -56.06 18.77
N SER A 1081 -23.66 -55.34 19.11
CA SER A 1081 -23.76 -54.07 19.84
C SER A 1081 -24.44 -53.01 18.96
N MET A 1082 -25.11 -52.06 19.63
CA MET A 1082 -25.76 -50.90 19.00
C MET A 1082 -25.06 -49.61 19.43
N PRO A 1083 -25.19 -48.51 18.65
CA PRO A 1083 -24.65 -47.21 19.03
C PRO A 1083 -25.15 -46.78 20.41
N VAL A 1084 -24.28 -46.13 21.20
CA VAL A 1084 -24.69 -45.46 22.44
C VAL A 1084 -25.63 -44.32 22.07
N ALA A 1085 -26.82 -44.26 22.69
CA ALA A 1085 -27.77 -43.19 22.40
C ALA A 1085 -27.27 -41.85 22.98
N GLY A 1086 -26.81 -40.95 22.11
CA GLY A 1086 -26.55 -39.55 22.47
C GLY A 1086 -25.11 -39.06 22.33
N GLU A 1087 -24.14 -39.90 21.98
CA GLU A 1087 -22.75 -39.46 21.72
C GLU A 1087 -22.18 -40.15 20.47
N GLU A 1088 -21.62 -39.35 19.56
CA GLU A 1088 -20.90 -39.84 18.39
C GLU A 1088 -19.54 -40.40 18.83
N GLY A 1089 -19.45 -41.72 18.88
CA GLY A 1089 -18.20 -42.47 18.99
C GLY A 1089 -17.59 -42.58 20.40
N PRO A 1090 -16.47 -43.29 20.54
CA PRO A 1090 -15.73 -43.30 21.79
C PRO A 1090 -15.32 -41.86 22.06
N ILE A 1091 -15.75 -41.33 23.22
CA ILE A 1091 -15.12 -40.18 23.87
C ILE A 1091 -13.63 -40.38 23.63
N ALA A 1092 -12.99 -39.43 22.95
CA ALA A 1092 -11.54 -39.42 22.86
C ALA A 1092 -11.03 -39.78 24.26
N LEU A 1093 -9.98 -40.58 24.38
CA LEU A 1093 -9.11 -40.33 25.52
C LEU A 1093 -8.49 -38.95 25.26
N ALA A 1094 -9.31 -37.90 25.31
CA ALA A 1094 -8.94 -36.61 25.81
C ALA A 1094 -8.21 -36.96 27.10
N THR A 1095 -6.89 -36.78 27.09
CA THR A 1095 -6.28 -35.64 27.78
C THR A 1095 -7.20 -34.91 28.77
N ASP A 1096 -7.99 -35.61 29.57
CA ASP A 1096 -8.99 -35.03 30.45
C ASP A 1096 -8.53 -35.16 31.89
N PHE A 1097 -9.03 -34.26 32.73
CA PHE A 1097 -8.80 -34.27 34.15
C PHE A 1097 -9.37 -35.56 34.77
N SER A 1098 -8.50 -36.53 35.10
CA SER A 1098 -8.92 -37.85 35.59
C SER A 1098 -8.05 -38.36 36.72
N LEU A 1099 -8.68 -39.05 37.68
CA LEU A 1099 -8.01 -39.79 38.74
C LEU A 1099 -8.20 -41.29 38.48
N LEU A 1100 -7.10 -41.98 38.20
CA LEU A 1100 -7.08 -43.40 37.83
C LEU A 1100 -7.15 -44.31 39.07
N PRO A 1101 -7.55 -45.59 38.89
CA PRO A 1101 -7.59 -46.55 40.00
C PRO A 1101 -6.22 -46.74 40.66
N THR A 1102 -6.17 -46.72 41.99
CA THR A 1102 -4.94 -47.00 42.76
C THR A 1102 -4.47 -48.44 42.51
N ARG A 1103 -3.16 -48.66 42.30
CA ARG A 1103 -2.58 -49.98 42.02
C ARG A 1103 -1.45 -50.31 43.03
N PRO A 1104 -1.47 -51.46 43.75
CA PRO A 1104 -2.57 -52.42 43.85
C PRO A 1104 -3.70 -51.92 44.76
N ASN A 1105 -4.94 -52.36 44.50
CA ASN A 1105 -6.10 -52.12 45.35
C ASN A 1105 -6.92 -53.43 45.47
N PRO A 1106 -6.98 -54.09 46.65
CA PRO A 1106 -6.57 -53.59 47.96
C PRO A 1106 -5.06 -53.47 48.18
N ALA A 1107 -4.62 -52.36 48.78
CA ALA A 1107 -3.22 -52.04 49.08
C ALA A 1107 -2.77 -52.66 50.42
N ARG A 1108 -1.61 -53.34 50.43
CA ARG A 1108 -0.95 -53.90 51.63
C ARG A 1108 0.37 -53.21 52.01
N GLY A 1109 1.01 -52.57 51.04
CA GLY A 1109 2.32 -51.93 51.17
C GLY A 1109 2.36 -50.66 50.31
N GLN A 1110 3.35 -50.55 49.43
CA GLN A 1110 3.40 -49.43 48.48
C GLN A 1110 2.26 -49.55 47.45
N ALA A 1111 1.58 -48.45 47.17
CA ALA A 1111 0.56 -48.34 46.13
C ALA A 1111 0.79 -47.08 45.30
N THR A 1112 0.31 -47.09 44.06
CA THR A 1112 0.46 -46.00 43.10
C THR A 1112 -0.90 -45.41 42.81
N ILE A 1113 -1.02 -44.10 42.99
CA ILE A 1113 -2.15 -43.28 42.57
C ILE A 1113 -1.72 -42.63 41.25
N ALA A 1114 -2.52 -42.76 40.20
CA ALA A 1114 -2.20 -42.15 38.91
C ALA A 1114 -3.31 -41.16 38.50
N TYR A 1115 -2.96 -40.10 37.77
CA TYR A 1115 -3.90 -39.08 37.32
C TYR A 1115 -3.46 -38.43 35.99
N THR A 1116 -4.37 -37.77 35.30
CA THR A 1116 -4.12 -36.97 34.09
C THR A 1116 -4.74 -35.58 34.26
N VAL A 1117 -4.16 -34.57 33.62
CA VAL A 1117 -4.74 -33.21 33.50
C VAL A 1117 -4.73 -32.76 32.04
N ALA A 1118 -5.73 -31.97 31.66
CA ALA A 1118 -5.89 -31.51 30.27
C ALA A 1118 -4.87 -30.44 29.87
N GLU A 1119 -4.53 -29.59 30.83
CA GLU A 1119 -3.53 -28.55 30.68
C GLU A 1119 -2.58 -28.59 31.88
N SER A 1120 -1.34 -28.11 31.69
CA SER A 1120 -0.35 -28.09 32.76
C SER A 1120 -0.81 -27.09 33.84
N ALA A 1121 -1.27 -27.61 34.98
CA ALA A 1121 -1.94 -26.83 36.01
C ALA A 1121 -1.54 -27.29 37.42
N PRO A 1122 -1.71 -26.44 38.45
CA PRO A 1122 -1.51 -26.86 39.84
C PRO A 1122 -2.49 -27.97 40.21
N VAL A 1123 -1.97 -29.07 40.75
CA VAL A 1123 -2.69 -30.28 41.13
C VAL A 1123 -2.45 -30.61 42.59
N ARG A 1124 -3.52 -30.99 43.29
CA ARG A 1124 -3.48 -31.47 44.66
C ARG A 1124 -4.18 -32.82 44.78
N VAL A 1125 -3.50 -33.79 45.40
CA VAL A 1125 -4.01 -35.13 45.67
C VAL A 1125 -4.09 -35.36 47.18
N GLU A 1126 -5.26 -35.72 47.67
CA GLU A 1126 -5.58 -35.84 49.10
C GLU A 1126 -6.31 -37.14 49.41
N MET A 1127 -6.05 -37.76 50.56
CA MET A 1127 -6.77 -38.94 51.05
C MET A 1127 -7.65 -38.61 52.24
N TYR A 1128 -8.88 -39.09 52.20
CA TYR A 1128 -9.89 -38.94 53.25
C TYR A 1128 -10.32 -40.30 53.79
N ASN A 1129 -10.71 -40.36 55.06
CA ASN A 1129 -11.41 -41.52 55.59
C ASN A 1129 -12.91 -41.47 55.23
N VAL A 1130 -13.65 -42.54 55.49
CA VAL A 1130 -15.10 -42.63 55.19
C VAL A 1130 -15.98 -41.64 55.97
N LEU A 1131 -15.44 -40.96 57.00
CA LEU A 1131 -16.12 -39.90 57.74
C LEU A 1131 -15.86 -38.50 57.14
N GLY A 1132 -15.14 -38.43 56.01
CA GLY A 1132 -14.78 -37.18 55.33
C GLY A 1132 -13.65 -36.41 56.01
N GLN A 1133 -12.92 -37.03 56.96
CA GLN A 1133 -11.76 -36.40 57.58
C GLN A 1133 -10.52 -36.61 56.71
N LEU A 1134 -9.78 -35.53 56.44
CA LEU A 1134 -8.50 -35.60 55.71
C LEU A 1134 -7.50 -36.43 56.52
N VAL A 1135 -6.94 -37.45 55.90
CA VAL A 1135 -5.95 -38.37 56.47
C VAL A 1135 -4.55 -37.89 56.10
N GLN A 1136 -4.32 -37.55 54.84
CA GLN A 1136 -3.03 -37.06 54.34
C GLN A 1136 -3.19 -36.36 52.97
N THR A 1137 -2.43 -35.29 52.72
CA THR A 1137 -2.16 -34.78 51.36
C THR A 1137 -1.00 -35.57 50.75
N VAL A 1138 -1.26 -36.27 49.64
CA VAL A 1138 -0.34 -37.21 48.99
C VAL A 1138 0.55 -36.52 47.95
N TYR A 1139 0.05 -35.46 47.32
CA TYR A 1139 0.78 -34.63 46.36
C TYR A 1139 0.19 -33.22 46.31
N ASP A 1140 1.04 -32.21 46.09
CA ASP A 1140 0.68 -30.80 45.94
C ASP A 1140 1.76 -30.12 45.08
N GLY A 1141 1.52 -29.98 43.77
CA GLY A 1141 2.52 -29.55 42.79
C GLY A 1141 1.92 -29.31 41.40
N MET A 1142 2.72 -29.01 40.38
CA MET A 1142 2.22 -28.92 38.99
C MET A 1142 1.98 -30.32 38.43
N GLY A 1143 0.85 -30.53 37.75
CA GLY A 1143 0.61 -31.68 36.88
C GLY A 1143 0.87 -31.29 35.44
N GLU A 1144 1.49 -32.19 34.67
CA GLU A 1144 1.79 -31.96 33.24
C GLU A 1144 0.60 -32.40 32.37
N ALA A 1145 0.30 -31.59 31.35
CA ALA A 1145 -0.79 -31.86 30.41
C ALA A 1145 -0.62 -33.20 29.68
N GLY A 1146 -1.73 -33.90 29.44
CA GLY A 1146 -1.81 -34.98 28.44
C GLY A 1146 -1.01 -36.25 28.74
N SER A 1147 -0.37 -36.39 29.90
CA SER A 1147 0.37 -37.58 30.31
C SER A 1147 -0.13 -38.14 31.65
N GLU A 1148 -0.03 -39.46 31.84
CA GLU A 1148 -0.34 -40.10 33.12
C GLU A 1148 0.75 -39.77 34.15
N GLN A 1149 0.35 -39.08 35.21
CA GLN A 1149 1.19 -38.71 36.33
C GLN A 1149 1.00 -39.72 37.47
N THR A 1150 2.10 -40.28 38.00
CA THR A 1150 2.03 -41.31 39.05
C THR A 1150 2.60 -40.82 40.39
N ILE A 1151 1.92 -41.14 41.48
CA ILE A 1151 2.26 -40.77 42.86
C ILE A 1151 2.30 -42.04 43.72
N SER A 1152 3.41 -42.28 44.39
CA SER A 1152 3.54 -43.43 45.29
C SER A 1152 3.08 -43.12 46.72
N VAL A 1153 2.25 -44.00 47.30
CA VAL A 1153 1.75 -43.92 48.67
C VAL A 1153 2.09 -45.19 49.46
N ASP A 1154 2.66 -45.03 50.66
CA ASP A 1154 2.95 -46.14 51.58
C ASP A 1154 1.70 -46.48 52.41
N ALA A 1155 0.93 -47.47 51.95
CA ALA A 1155 -0.29 -47.91 52.62
C ALA A 1155 -0.03 -48.71 53.91
N SER A 1156 1.22 -49.14 54.18
CA SER A 1156 1.55 -49.92 55.39
C SER A 1156 1.35 -49.14 56.70
N ARG A 1157 1.33 -47.80 56.60
CA ARG A 1157 1.17 -46.87 57.72
C ARG A 1157 -0.28 -46.44 57.95
N LEU A 1158 -1.21 -46.90 57.11
CA LEU A 1158 -2.63 -46.58 57.19
C LEU A 1158 -3.38 -47.67 57.96
N ALA A 1159 -4.48 -47.29 58.62
CA ALA A 1159 -5.34 -48.27 59.28
C ALA A 1159 -6.09 -49.09 58.22
N PRO A 1160 -6.32 -50.41 58.42
CA PRO A 1160 -7.13 -51.20 57.51
C PRO A 1160 -8.52 -50.59 57.37
N GLY A 1161 -8.96 -50.35 56.14
CA GLY A 1161 -10.18 -49.60 55.90
C GLY A 1161 -10.28 -49.06 54.48
N THR A 1162 -11.36 -48.33 54.24
CA THR A 1162 -11.59 -47.64 52.96
C THR A 1162 -11.20 -46.17 53.09
N TYR A 1163 -10.47 -45.69 52.09
CA TYR A 1163 -10.06 -44.32 51.91
C TYR A 1163 -10.62 -43.78 50.59
N ILE A 1164 -10.87 -42.48 50.54
CA ILE A 1164 -11.24 -41.75 49.33
C ILE A 1164 -10.04 -40.88 48.95
N VAL A 1165 -9.42 -41.18 47.82
CA VAL A 1165 -8.42 -40.32 47.18
C VAL A 1165 -9.16 -39.26 46.38
N ARG A 1166 -8.76 -38.00 46.51
CA ARG A 1166 -9.32 -36.84 45.79
C ARG A 1166 -8.22 -36.12 45.04
N LEU A 1167 -8.42 -35.88 43.75
CA LEU A 1167 -7.62 -35.03 42.89
C LEU A 1167 -8.34 -33.69 42.73
N GLN A 1168 -7.61 -32.59 42.74
CA GLN A 1168 -8.12 -31.24 42.47
C GLN A 1168 -7.14 -30.45 41.61
N SER A 1169 -7.64 -29.77 40.58
CA SER A 1169 -6.92 -28.75 39.81
C SER A 1169 -7.89 -27.63 39.41
N GLY A 1170 -7.62 -26.39 39.81
CA GLY A 1170 -8.57 -25.29 39.69
C GLY A 1170 -9.95 -25.64 40.29
N ASP A 1171 -10.99 -25.51 39.47
CA ASP A 1171 -12.39 -25.84 39.82
C ASP A 1171 -12.75 -27.32 39.60
N GLN A 1172 -11.87 -28.12 38.99
CA GLN A 1172 -12.10 -29.52 38.68
C GLN A 1172 -11.71 -30.43 39.87
N GLN A 1173 -12.54 -31.44 40.17
CA GLN A 1173 -12.29 -32.43 41.23
C GLN A 1173 -12.71 -33.85 40.84
N ALA A 1174 -11.88 -34.83 41.16
CA ALA A 1174 -12.15 -36.25 40.92
C ALA A 1174 -11.88 -37.07 42.19
N THR A 1175 -12.64 -38.13 42.43
CA THR A 1175 -12.44 -38.99 43.61
C THR A 1175 -12.41 -40.47 43.24
N ARG A 1176 -11.58 -41.24 43.94
CA ARG A 1176 -11.46 -42.70 43.78
C ARG A 1176 -11.34 -43.39 45.14
N ARG A 1177 -11.85 -44.61 45.20
CA ARG A 1177 -11.78 -45.45 46.40
C ARG A 1177 -10.47 -46.24 46.44
N MET A 1178 -9.76 -46.14 47.55
CA MET A 1178 -8.62 -46.99 47.89
C MET A 1178 -8.98 -47.87 49.10
N THR A 1179 -8.76 -49.17 49.01
CA THR A 1179 -8.96 -50.10 50.12
C THR A 1179 -7.61 -50.53 50.66
N VAL A 1180 -7.39 -50.36 51.96
CA VAL A 1180 -6.16 -50.82 52.64
C VAL A 1180 -6.48 -52.06 53.45
N VAL A 1181 -5.69 -53.12 53.25
CA VAL A 1181 -5.79 -54.40 53.97
C VAL A 1181 -4.43 -54.77 54.56
N ARG A 1182 -4.42 -55.61 55.60
CA ARG A 1182 -3.17 -56.17 56.17
C ARG A 1182 -2.86 -57.53 55.52
#